data_AF-K1PYH1-F1
#
_entry.id   AF-K1PYH1-F1
#
_cell.length_a   1.000
_cell.length_b   1.000
_cell.length_c   1.000
_cell.angle_alpha   90.00
_cell.angle_beta   90.00
_cell.angle_gamma   90.00
#
_symmetry.space_group_name_H-M   'P 1'
#
loop_
_entity.id
_entity.type
_entity.pdbx_description
1 polymer ?
#
loop_
_entity_poly.entity_id
_entity_poly.type
_entity_poly.pdbx_seq_one_letter_code
_entity_poly.pdbx_strand_id
1 'polypeptide(L)'
;MNSIFKNKKKYERRSLVSTLQPFVEKKGQRLILCLSGIDTHLTRKLVFDRNDYSLCLHFDLQLLQVQYKYNFVRRLRFALPYSTRSWSRPLKNRHKLHSVLRGYSVTAQPGAVDPPSVMSADRHQDLRDIFNTAISSVLPAKMITRALTVKDNTLHVGGREYELDKNVYVVGFGKAVAGMARAVEDQLHHHIIDGIISVPHRLGTTLRELGKGDLWLKQNTKLKVMEGAKGNLPDADSERAAHAIKKLVTSLTDRHILIVLISGGGSALLPLPCPPITLEEEAALTKTLSQNGATINDMNTIRKHIEELKGGGLAKAAFPAQVISLILSDVVDDKMDIIASAPTVFDISSPQMCIDIFKELKIQKQVPASVNEFLFKKSVEFAKMPSLKKPEAGYSTPWSKFQHVKNVIVGNNSMATKAARDRAEELGLLSIVVSASLEGEARNVGELFVDIAKYIAFMYNYKPSRDGGSVTLVQLELKLAQFGFEKKVLNDLNSLTRKARNCRKGVCVVSGGETVVKVKGQGKGGRNQEMALAFGIGLENARVEEEKLNRFSIEFLSGGTDGQDGPTDAAGAIADDNLIQKCTLEGVEAETFLENNDSYTLFSDLDDGAYIVKTGLTGTNVMDIQALIVRPRNLDDL
;
A
#
# COMPACT_ATOMS: atom_id res chain seq x y z
N MET A 1 -11.09 33.70 53.30
CA MET A 1 -10.01 34.39 54.04
C MET A 1 -9.59 33.50 55.21
N ASN A 2 -8.27 33.38 55.39
CA ASN A 2 -7.51 32.86 56.53
C ASN A 2 -7.03 31.40 56.56
N SER A 3 -5.68 31.30 56.47
CA SER A 3 -4.77 30.36 57.13
C SER A 3 -4.77 28.93 56.56
N ILE A 4 -3.69 28.39 55.97
CA ILE A 4 -2.37 28.18 56.57
C ILE A 4 -1.31 28.11 55.46
N PHE A 5 -0.25 28.92 55.58
CA PHE A 5 1.05 28.71 54.94
C PHE A 5 2.06 28.47 56.06
N LYS A 6 2.86 27.39 56.01
CA LYS A 6 4.30 27.41 56.31
C LYS A 6 5.00 26.04 56.17
N ASN A 7 6.14 26.12 55.45
CA ASN A 7 7.42 25.42 55.63
C ASN A 7 7.76 24.11 54.89
N LYS A 8 8.54 24.31 53.81
CA LYS A 8 9.96 23.94 53.59
C LYS A 8 10.39 22.49 53.28
N LYS A 9 11.04 22.40 52.08
CA LYS A 9 12.19 21.57 51.65
C LYS A 9 11.91 20.06 51.53
N LYS A 10 12.30 19.31 50.48
CA LYS A 10 13.57 19.30 49.72
C LYS A 10 13.39 18.36 48.49
N TYR A 11 13.86 18.79 47.30
CA TYR A 11 14.32 18.05 46.10
C TYR A 11 13.56 16.81 45.56
N GLU A 12 13.10 16.88 44.29
CA GLU A 12 13.70 16.14 43.15
C GLU A 12 12.98 16.41 41.81
N ARG A 13 13.76 16.40 40.72
CA ARG A 13 13.39 16.65 39.32
C ARG A 13 12.26 15.74 38.82
N ARG A 14 11.22 16.28 38.14
CA ARG A 14 10.51 15.63 37.00
C ARG A 14 9.52 16.57 36.28
N SER A 15 9.71 16.67 34.96
CA SER A 15 8.80 17.06 33.87
C SER A 15 7.79 18.21 34.07
N LEU A 16 8.08 19.37 33.45
CA LEU A 16 7.05 20.31 33.00
C LEU A 16 6.30 19.71 31.80
N VAL A 17 5.05 19.32 32.01
CA VAL A 17 4.01 19.25 30.97
C VAL A 17 2.80 19.97 31.57
N SER A 18 2.55 21.20 31.15
CA SER A 18 1.40 22.01 31.59
C SER A 18 0.14 21.57 30.84
N THR A 19 -0.85 21.09 31.58
CA THR A 19 -2.16 20.66 31.07
C THR A 19 -3.07 21.88 30.89
N LEU A 20 -3.58 22.13 29.68
CA LEU A 20 -4.73 23.02 29.46
C LEU A 20 -5.99 22.30 29.98
N GLN A 21 -6.73 22.90 30.92
CA GLN A 21 -8.05 22.39 31.32
C GLN A 21 -9.15 23.32 30.80
N PRO A 22 -9.99 22.87 29.84
CA PRO A 22 -11.23 23.55 29.54
C PRO A 22 -12.22 23.31 30.69
N PHE A 23 -12.93 24.36 31.11
CA PHE A 23 -14.12 24.23 31.94
C PHE A 23 -15.28 25.03 31.34
N VAL A 24 -16.49 24.54 31.57
CA VAL A 24 -17.73 25.15 31.09
C VAL A 24 -18.43 25.76 32.29
N GLU A 25 -18.66 27.08 32.28
CA GLU A 25 -19.41 27.77 33.34
C GLU A 25 -20.83 28.07 32.84
N LYS A 26 -21.84 27.64 33.60
CA LYS A 26 -23.25 27.94 33.32
C LYS A 26 -23.67 29.17 34.12
N LYS A 27 -23.86 30.31 33.44
CA LYS A 27 -24.50 31.51 34.03
C LYS A 27 -25.81 31.79 33.31
N GLY A 28 -26.93 31.44 33.94
CA GLY A 28 -28.26 31.60 33.36
C GLY A 28 -28.46 30.74 32.10
N GLN A 29 -29.07 31.30 31.05
CA GLN A 29 -29.38 30.61 29.78
C GLN A 29 -28.24 30.62 28.74
N ARG A 30 -26.99 30.98 29.12
CA ARG A 30 -25.83 31.01 28.21
C ARG A 30 -24.74 30.01 28.63
N LEU A 31 -24.07 29.42 27.64
CA LEU A 31 -22.90 28.55 27.80
C LEU A 31 -21.64 29.33 27.38
N ILE A 32 -20.63 29.39 28.25
CA ILE A 32 -19.36 30.08 27.98
C ILE A 32 -18.21 29.08 28.11
N LEU A 33 -17.37 29.02 27.07
CA LEU A 33 -16.16 28.22 27.01
C LEU A 33 -14.95 29.14 27.19
N CYS A 34 -14.17 28.92 28.25
CA CYS A 34 -12.96 29.68 28.55
C CYS A 34 -11.73 28.78 28.45
N LEU A 35 -10.71 29.24 27.70
CA LEU A 35 -9.39 28.63 27.64
C LEU A 35 -8.38 29.65 28.17
N SER A 36 -7.62 29.31 29.21
CA SER A 36 -6.54 30.15 29.74
C SER A 36 -5.22 29.38 29.74
N GLY A 37 -4.21 29.93 29.05
CA GLY A 37 -2.81 29.50 29.17
C GLY A 37 -2.01 30.52 29.98
N ILE A 38 -1.20 30.05 30.91
CA ILE A 38 -0.22 30.88 31.63
C ILE A 38 0.98 31.06 30.69
N ASP A 39 0.93 32.08 29.82
CA ASP A 39 2.05 32.99 29.46
C ASP A 39 1.76 33.92 28.25
N THR A 40 0.50 34.27 27.95
CA THR A 40 0.20 35.39 27.05
C THR A 40 -1.07 36.13 27.49
N HIS A 41 -1.05 37.46 27.52
CA HIS A 41 -2.16 38.36 27.89
C HIS A 41 -3.31 38.38 26.84
N LEU A 42 -3.81 37.23 26.41
CA LEU A 42 -4.95 37.13 25.48
C LEU A 42 -6.02 36.19 26.03
N THR A 43 -6.98 36.77 26.75
CA THR A 43 -8.24 36.08 27.08
C THR A 43 -9.26 36.40 25.98
N ARG A 44 -9.56 35.45 25.09
CA ARG A 44 -10.70 35.58 24.17
C ARG A 44 -11.94 34.92 24.78
N LYS A 45 -13.00 35.71 25.01
CA LYS A 45 -14.33 35.21 25.39
C LYS A 45 -15.15 34.94 24.13
N LEU A 46 -15.64 33.72 23.95
CA LEU A 46 -16.65 33.40 22.93
C LEU A 46 -18.00 33.22 23.62
N VAL A 47 -19.01 33.98 23.19
CA VAL A 47 -20.38 33.94 23.71
C VAL A 47 -21.29 33.48 22.58
N PHE A 48 -22.08 32.43 22.81
CA PHE A 48 -23.04 31.89 21.84
C PHE A 48 -24.47 32.27 22.24
N ASP A 49 -25.28 32.69 21.26
CA ASP A 49 -26.73 32.90 21.39
C ASP A 49 -27.49 31.86 20.53
N ARG A 50 -28.65 31.40 21.01
CA ARG A 50 -29.26 30.12 20.58
C ARG A 50 -30.08 30.18 19.29
N ASN A 51 -30.08 31.31 18.57
CA ASN A 51 -30.98 31.55 17.44
C ASN A 51 -30.30 31.59 16.05
N ASP A 52 -29.02 31.21 15.93
CA ASP A 52 -28.33 31.21 14.63
C ASP A 52 -27.63 29.87 14.38
N TYR A 53 -28.35 28.94 13.73
CA TYR A 53 -27.87 27.58 13.45
C TYR A 53 -26.95 27.47 12.22
N SER A 54 -26.62 28.58 11.57
CA SER A 54 -25.89 28.59 10.29
C SER A 54 -24.38 28.75 10.37
N LEU A 55 -23.79 28.96 11.56
CA LEU A 55 -22.35 29.25 11.68
C LEU A 55 -21.59 28.36 12.67
N CYS A 56 -22.00 27.11 12.84
CA CYS A 56 -21.31 26.11 13.67
C CYS A 56 -20.98 24.85 12.87
N LEU A 57 -20.19 25.00 11.81
CA LEU A 57 -19.60 23.86 11.09
C LEU A 57 -18.46 24.31 10.17
N HIS A 58 -17.52 25.11 10.67
CA HIS A 58 -16.23 25.36 9.99
C HIS A 58 -15.22 25.94 10.99
N PHE A 59 -14.68 25.09 11.88
CA PHE A 59 -13.38 25.35 12.49
C PHE A 59 -12.63 24.03 12.69
N ASP A 60 -11.44 23.97 12.11
CA ASP A 60 -10.60 22.81 11.86
C ASP A 60 -10.30 21.92 13.09
N LEU A 61 -10.55 20.62 12.90
CA LEU A 61 -10.18 19.51 13.78
C LEU A 61 -8.66 19.23 13.83
N GLN A 62 -7.82 20.03 13.17
CA GLN A 62 -6.39 19.75 13.05
C GLN A 62 -5.57 20.01 14.33
N LEU A 63 -6.06 20.81 15.28
CA LEU A 63 -5.31 21.14 16.51
C LEU A 63 -5.53 20.17 17.69
N LEU A 64 -6.56 19.31 17.64
CA LEU A 64 -6.89 18.37 18.73
C LEU A 64 -6.38 16.93 18.50
N GLN A 65 -5.98 16.58 17.27
CA GLN A 65 -5.51 15.22 16.96
C GLN A 65 -4.11 14.87 17.47
N VAL A 66 -3.31 15.86 17.90
CA VAL A 66 -1.91 15.62 18.27
C VAL A 66 -1.75 15.08 19.71
N GLN A 67 -2.74 15.25 20.59
CA GLN A 67 -2.59 14.86 22.00
C GLN A 67 -3.22 13.51 22.39
N TYR A 68 -4.07 12.90 21.55
CA TYR A 68 -4.77 11.65 21.88
C TYR A 68 -4.08 10.37 21.41
N LYS A 69 -2.97 10.45 20.66
CA LYS A 69 -2.27 9.27 20.13
C LYS A 69 -1.22 8.63 21.07
N TYR A 70 -0.99 9.15 22.28
CA TYR A 70 0.14 8.71 23.11
C TYR A 70 -0.12 8.27 24.57
N ASN A 71 -1.37 8.05 24.99
CA ASN A 71 -1.64 7.59 26.37
C ASN A 71 -2.80 6.57 26.48
N PHE A 72 -2.71 5.44 25.77
CA PHE A 72 -3.59 4.29 26.08
C PHE A 72 -2.86 2.94 26.02
N VAL A 73 -1.72 2.86 26.71
CA VAL A 73 -1.15 1.57 27.16
C VAL A 73 -0.67 1.74 28.59
N ARG A 74 -1.60 1.61 29.56
CA ARG A 74 -1.40 1.01 30.89
C ARG A 74 -2.50 1.40 31.86
N ARG A 75 -2.96 0.38 32.59
CA ARG A 75 -3.82 0.36 33.78
C ARG A 75 -5.32 0.41 33.52
N LEU A 76 -5.91 -0.78 33.53
CA LEU A 76 -7.10 -1.09 34.31
C LEU A 76 -7.01 -2.59 34.68
N ARG A 77 -6.43 -2.86 35.86
CA ARG A 77 -6.73 -4.08 36.62
C ARG A 77 -7.98 -3.75 37.43
N PHE A 78 -9.09 -4.43 37.17
CA PHE A 78 -10.16 -4.57 38.14
C PHE A 78 -10.36 -6.04 38.45
N ALA A 79 -10.37 -6.30 39.76
CA ALA A 79 -10.62 -7.58 40.37
C ALA A 79 -12.09 -7.97 40.18
N LEU A 80 -12.33 -9.25 39.90
CA LEU A 80 -13.59 -9.91 40.18
C LEU A 80 -13.28 -11.15 41.04
N PRO A 81 -13.99 -11.35 42.17
CA PRO A 81 -13.93 -12.59 42.93
C PRO A 81 -14.81 -13.62 42.23
N TYR A 82 -14.46 -14.91 42.25
CA TYR A 82 -15.39 -16.02 42.56
C TYR A 82 -14.67 -17.39 42.46
N SER A 83 -14.70 -18.08 43.61
CA SER A 83 -14.70 -19.52 43.86
C SER A 83 -13.90 -20.47 42.96
N THR A 84 -12.78 -20.96 43.49
CA THR A 84 -12.17 -22.24 43.10
C THR A 84 -12.71 -23.38 43.95
N ARG A 85 -13.51 -24.29 43.37
CA ARG A 85 -13.72 -25.66 43.86
C ARG A 85 -14.09 -26.58 42.69
N SER A 86 -13.16 -27.42 42.28
CA SER A 86 -13.34 -28.86 41.97
C SER A 86 -12.07 -29.37 41.25
N TRP A 87 -11.27 -30.17 41.96
CA TRP A 87 -11.15 -31.62 41.82
C TRP A 87 -10.35 -32.07 40.59
N SER A 88 -9.06 -32.25 40.84
CA SER A 88 -8.09 -32.99 40.03
C SER A 88 -8.23 -34.49 40.26
N ARG A 89 -8.33 -35.27 39.18
CA ARG A 89 -7.86 -36.66 39.10
C ARG A 89 -7.29 -36.94 37.71
N PRO A 90 -6.04 -37.43 37.59
CA PRO A 90 -5.48 -37.87 36.32
C PRO A 90 -5.67 -39.38 36.15
N LEU A 91 -5.90 -39.82 34.91
CA LEU A 91 -5.75 -41.23 34.54
C LEU A 91 -4.80 -41.36 33.34
N LYS A 92 -3.66 -42.00 33.63
CA LYS A 92 -2.70 -42.59 32.69
C LYS A 92 -3.15 -44.01 32.34
N ASN A 93 -2.85 -44.43 31.12
CA ASN A 93 -2.49 -45.80 30.61
C ASN A 93 -3.11 -45.96 29.21
N ARG A 94 -2.36 -45.92 28.09
CA ARG A 94 -1.45 -46.94 27.52
C ARG A 94 -2.00 -48.38 27.56
N HIS A 95 -2.37 -48.92 26.39
CA HIS A 95 -1.88 -50.17 25.76
C HIS A 95 -2.68 -50.41 24.45
N LYS A 96 -2.00 -50.37 23.28
CA LYS A 96 -1.63 -51.52 22.43
C LYS A 96 -2.79 -52.46 22.05
N LEU A 97 -3.10 -52.55 20.75
CA LEU A 97 -3.15 -53.83 20.04
C LEU A 97 -2.93 -53.64 18.53
N HIS A 98 -1.86 -54.25 18.01
CA HIS A 98 -1.63 -54.57 16.61
C HIS A 98 -2.28 -55.93 16.32
N SER A 99 -2.85 -56.12 15.13
CA SER A 99 -2.56 -57.23 14.18
C SER A 99 -3.74 -57.41 13.20
N VAL A 100 -3.48 -57.24 11.90
CA VAL A 100 -3.36 -58.30 10.87
C VAL A 100 -4.71 -58.84 10.43
N LEU A 101 -5.06 -58.65 9.14
CA LEU A 101 -5.39 -59.74 8.23
C LEU A 101 -5.38 -59.27 6.77
N ARG A 102 -4.78 -60.13 5.93
CA ARG A 102 -4.55 -59.98 4.49
C ARG A 102 -5.80 -60.34 3.68
N GLY A 103 -5.94 -59.67 2.54
CA GLY A 103 -6.09 -60.29 1.22
C GLY A 103 -7.42 -60.98 0.89
N TYR A 104 -8.18 -60.36 0.00
CA TYR A 104 -8.93 -61.08 -1.04
C TYR A 104 -8.99 -60.22 -2.31
N SER A 105 -8.36 -60.70 -3.38
CA SER A 105 -8.64 -60.26 -4.75
C SER A 105 -9.84 -61.06 -5.27
N VAL A 106 -10.85 -60.38 -5.81
CA VAL A 106 -11.83 -61.00 -6.70
C VAL A 106 -12.13 -60.02 -7.83
N THR A 107 -11.87 -60.49 -9.04
CA THR A 107 -12.28 -59.93 -10.33
C THR A 107 -13.80 -60.05 -10.50
N ALA A 108 -14.49 -58.96 -10.88
CA ALA A 108 -15.61 -58.94 -11.84
C ALA A 108 -16.24 -57.52 -11.92
N GLN A 109 -16.16 -56.88 -13.08
CA GLN A 109 -17.16 -55.92 -13.57
C GLN A 109 -18.38 -56.71 -14.11
N PRO A 110 -19.61 -56.16 -14.24
CA PRO A 110 -19.90 -54.84 -14.85
C PRO A 110 -21.08 -54.03 -14.27
N GLY A 111 -21.08 -52.72 -14.58
CA GLY A 111 -22.27 -51.87 -14.51
C GLY A 111 -22.25 -50.82 -13.42
N ALA A 112 -21.53 -49.72 -13.65
CA ALA A 112 -21.84 -48.45 -13.02
C ALA A 112 -21.93 -47.41 -14.14
N VAL A 113 -23.10 -46.81 -14.28
CA VAL A 113 -23.32 -45.64 -15.12
C VAL A 113 -22.39 -44.55 -14.57
N ASP A 114 -21.43 -44.10 -15.38
CA ASP A 114 -20.60 -42.96 -15.03
C ASP A 114 -21.53 -41.79 -14.68
N PRO A 115 -21.39 -41.14 -13.50
CA PRO A 115 -22.09 -39.90 -13.26
C PRO A 115 -21.68 -38.92 -14.37
N PRO A 116 -22.61 -38.10 -14.89
CA PRO A 116 -22.30 -37.19 -15.98
C PRO A 116 -21.07 -36.38 -15.58
N SER A 117 -20.05 -36.43 -16.43
CA SER A 117 -18.86 -35.59 -16.31
C SER A 117 -19.31 -34.14 -16.41
N VAL A 118 -19.68 -33.56 -15.27
CA VAL A 118 -19.72 -32.12 -15.08
C VAL A 118 -18.27 -31.71 -15.29
N MET A 119 -17.98 -31.12 -16.45
CA MET A 119 -16.70 -30.45 -16.68
C MET A 119 -16.41 -29.62 -15.45
N SER A 120 -15.34 -29.95 -14.72
CA SER A 120 -15.00 -29.25 -13.49
C SER A 120 -14.80 -27.78 -13.84
N ALA A 121 -15.77 -26.94 -13.48
CA ALA A 121 -15.56 -25.50 -13.49
C ALA A 121 -14.27 -25.25 -12.70
N ASP A 122 -13.31 -24.56 -13.30
CA ASP A 122 -12.03 -24.29 -12.66
C ASP A 122 -12.30 -23.63 -11.29
N ARG A 123 -11.80 -24.26 -10.22
CA ARG A 123 -12.07 -23.82 -8.86
C ARG A 123 -11.48 -22.41 -8.70
N HIS A 124 -12.27 -21.50 -8.14
CA HIS A 124 -11.87 -20.10 -7.94
C HIS A 124 -11.64 -19.28 -9.23
N GLN A 125 -12.18 -19.71 -10.38
CA GLN A 125 -12.02 -18.98 -11.66
C GLN A 125 -12.39 -17.50 -11.54
N ASP A 126 -13.50 -17.17 -10.88
CA ASP A 126 -13.94 -15.78 -10.72
C ASP A 126 -12.90 -14.92 -9.99
N LEU A 127 -12.28 -15.44 -8.92
CA LEU A 127 -11.21 -14.73 -8.20
C LEU A 127 -9.98 -14.54 -9.08
N ARG A 128 -9.58 -15.59 -9.81
CA ARG A 128 -8.45 -15.54 -10.74
C ARG A 128 -8.70 -14.53 -11.85
N ASP A 129 -9.90 -14.50 -12.42
CA ASP A 129 -10.33 -13.54 -13.44
C ASP A 129 -10.30 -12.10 -12.95
N ILE A 130 -10.84 -11.85 -11.75
CA ILE A 130 -10.85 -10.54 -11.11
C ILE A 130 -9.41 -10.04 -10.90
N PHE A 131 -8.55 -10.89 -10.34
CA PHE A 131 -7.15 -10.56 -10.07
C PHE A 131 -6.34 -10.33 -11.36
N ASN A 132 -6.47 -11.22 -12.35
CA ASN A 132 -5.80 -11.09 -13.64
C ASN A 132 -6.27 -9.86 -14.41
N THR A 133 -7.54 -9.47 -14.28
CA THR A 133 -8.08 -8.24 -14.89
C THR A 133 -7.50 -6.99 -14.21
N ALA A 134 -7.37 -7.00 -12.89
CA ALA A 134 -6.66 -5.95 -12.14
C ALA A 134 -5.25 -5.76 -12.69
N ILE A 135 -4.43 -6.82 -12.75
CA ILE A 135 -3.07 -6.79 -13.31
C ILE A 135 -3.09 -6.28 -14.75
N SER A 136 -3.94 -6.87 -15.58
CA SER A 136 -4.03 -6.56 -17.01
C SER A 136 -4.32 -5.09 -17.27
N SER A 137 -5.08 -4.42 -16.40
CA SER A 137 -5.45 -2.99 -16.51
C SER A 137 -4.27 -2.03 -16.27
N VAL A 138 -3.22 -2.54 -15.63
CA VAL A 138 -1.99 -1.82 -15.27
C VAL A 138 -0.76 -2.47 -15.90
N LEU A 139 -0.90 -3.17 -17.04
CA LEU A 139 0.25 -3.59 -17.84
C LEU A 139 0.82 -2.41 -18.64
N PRO A 140 2.15 -2.34 -18.86
CA PRO A 140 2.80 -1.18 -19.48
C PRO A 140 2.15 -0.72 -20.78
N ALA A 141 1.86 -1.64 -21.71
CA ALA A 141 1.21 -1.31 -22.98
C ALA A 141 -0.15 -0.63 -22.79
N LYS A 142 -1.02 -1.14 -21.91
CA LYS A 142 -2.35 -0.54 -21.65
C LYS A 142 -2.24 0.81 -20.97
N MET A 143 -1.34 0.93 -19.99
CA MET A 143 -1.14 2.18 -19.24
C MET A 143 -0.62 3.31 -20.14
N ILE A 144 0.38 3.01 -20.98
CA ILE A 144 0.96 4.00 -21.89
C ILE A 144 -0.03 4.35 -23.00
N THR A 145 -0.73 3.40 -23.60
CA THR A 145 -1.76 3.68 -24.63
C THR A 145 -2.92 4.52 -24.10
N ARG A 146 -3.28 4.34 -22.82
CA ARG A 146 -4.30 5.17 -22.16
C ARG A 146 -3.81 6.58 -21.87
N ALA A 147 -2.52 6.74 -21.54
CA ALA A 147 -1.94 8.03 -21.15
C ALA A 147 -1.46 8.87 -22.34
N LEU A 148 -1.13 8.21 -23.44
CA LEU A 148 -0.48 8.76 -24.61
C LEU A 148 -1.28 8.43 -25.86
N THR A 149 -1.63 9.45 -26.64
CA THR A 149 -2.28 9.27 -27.93
C THR A 149 -1.58 10.14 -28.96
N VAL A 150 -1.28 9.56 -30.13
CA VAL A 150 -0.68 10.28 -31.25
C VAL A 150 -1.69 10.42 -32.37
N LYS A 151 -1.90 11.65 -32.85
CA LYS A 151 -2.75 11.94 -34.00
C LYS A 151 -2.08 13.03 -34.84
N ASP A 152 -1.92 12.81 -36.13
CA ASP A 152 -1.39 13.81 -37.08
C ASP A 152 -0.09 14.49 -36.58
N ASN A 153 0.92 13.68 -36.17
CA ASN A 153 2.18 14.15 -35.54
C ASN A 153 2.01 15.02 -34.28
N THR A 154 0.84 14.96 -33.64
CA THR A 154 0.57 15.63 -32.37
C THR A 154 0.43 14.58 -31.27
N LEU A 155 1.24 14.74 -30.23
CA LEU A 155 1.23 13.93 -29.02
C LEU A 155 0.26 14.56 -28.00
N HIS A 156 -0.77 13.81 -27.61
CA HIS A 156 -1.70 14.20 -26.56
C HIS A 156 -1.37 13.44 -25.28
N VAL A 157 -1.01 14.16 -24.21
CA VAL A 157 -0.70 13.58 -22.89
C VAL A 157 -1.22 14.48 -21.77
N GLY A 158 -2.03 13.91 -20.87
CA GLY A 158 -2.52 14.59 -19.68
C GLY A 158 -3.29 15.90 -19.96
N GLY A 159 -3.97 15.99 -21.10
CA GLY A 159 -4.70 17.18 -21.55
C GLY A 159 -3.82 18.28 -22.16
N ARG A 160 -2.57 17.99 -22.49
CA ARG A 160 -1.67 18.89 -23.24
C ARG A 160 -1.33 18.26 -24.59
N GLU A 161 -0.99 19.12 -25.54
CA GLU A 161 -0.60 18.75 -26.90
C GLU A 161 0.86 19.14 -27.13
N TYR A 162 1.59 18.28 -27.84
CA TYR A 162 2.99 18.48 -28.16
C TYR A 162 3.23 18.12 -29.62
N GLU A 163 3.87 19.01 -30.36
CA GLU A 163 4.22 18.76 -31.76
C GLU A 163 5.41 17.81 -31.85
N LEU A 164 5.24 16.73 -32.60
CA LEU A 164 6.25 15.71 -32.81
C LEU A 164 6.98 15.95 -34.15
N ASP A 165 8.28 16.21 -34.07
CA ASP A 165 9.14 16.35 -35.24
C ASP A 165 10.55 15.85 -34.92
N LYS A 166 10.71 14.53 -34.79
CA LYS A 166 11.98 13.88 -34.43
C LYS A 166 12.72 14.59 -33.30
N ASN A 167 11.98 14.98 -32.27
CA ASN A 167 12.43 15.84 -31.17
C ASN A 167 12.23 15.21 -29.78
N VAL A 168 11.99 13.90 -29.72
CA VAL A 168 11.68 13.19 -28.47
C VAL A 168 12.93 12.53 -27.90
N TYR A 169 13.18 12.76 -26.62
CA TYR A 169 14.16 12.03 -25.82
C TYR A 169 13.44 11.22 -24.75
N VAL A 170 13.96 10.03 -24.41
CA VAL A 170 13.37 9.18 -23.38
C VAL A 170 14.39 8.89 -22.28
N VAL A 171 14.05 9.19 -21.04
CA VAL A 171 14.80 8.71 -19.89
C VAL A 171 13.90 7.88 -19.00
N GLY A 172 14.44 6.86 -18.34
CA GLY A 172 13.64 6.08 -17.40
C GLY A 172 14.47 5.42 -16.31
N PHE A 173 13.85 5.17 -15.17
CA PHE A 173 14.49 4.50 -14.04
C PHE A 173 13.46 3.79 -13.17
N GLY A 174 13.68 2.51 -12.90
CA GLY A 174 12.77 1.68 -12.10
C GLY A 174 12.64 0.23 -12.61
N LYS A 175 12.01 -0.61 -11.79
CA LYS A 175 11.82 -2.05 -12.05
C LYS A 175 10.95 -2.36 -13.27
N ALA A 176 9.92 -1.56 -13.55
CA ALA A 176 8.96 -1.78 -14.64
C ALA A 176 9.26 -0.92 -15.89
N VAL A 177 10.33 -0.13 -15.86
CA VAL A 177 10.62 0.86 -16.91
C VAL A 177 10.93 0.22 -18.25
N ALA A 178 11.51 -0.98 -18.31
CA ALA A 178 11.77 -1.67 -19.57
C ALA A 178 10.48 -1.86 -20.40
N GLY A 179 9.40 -2.35 -19.77
CA GLY A 179 8.10 -2.52 -20.40
C GLY A 179 7.44 -1.18 -20.75
N MET A 180 7.59 -0.16 -19.89
CA MET A 180 7.07 1.19 -20.18
C MET A 180 7.79 1.81 -21.39
N ALA A 181 9.11 1.68 -21.45
CA ALA A 181 9.94 2.19 -22.52
C ALA A 181 9.63 1.48 -23.84
N ARG A 182 9.39 0.15 -23.79
CA ARG A 182 8.91 -0.60 -24.95
C ARG A 182 7.58 -0.05 -25.47
N ALA A 183 6.61 0.18 -24.59
CA ALA A 183 5.30 0.69 -24.99
C ALA A 183 5.36 2.14 -25.53
N VAL A 184 6.26 2.98 -25.01
CA VAL A 184 6.52 4.32 -25.58
C VAL A 184 7.20 4.22 -26.94
N GLU A 185 8.19 3.33 -27.08
CA GLU A 185 8.86 3.08 -28.35
C GLU A 185 7.88 2.54 -29.41
N ASP A 186 6.90 1.71 -29.03
CA ASP A 186 5.86 1.24 -29.95
C ASP A 186 5.04 2.38 -30.57
N GLN A 187 4.84 3.49 -29.86
CA GLN A 187 4.06 4.63 -30.35
C GLN A 187 4.91 5.75 -30.95
N LEU A 188 6.15 5.94 -30.47
CA LEU A 188 6.97 7.12 -30.79
C LEU A 188 8.30 6.81 -31.49
N HIS A 189 8.57 5.56 -31.90
CA HIS A 189 9.86 5.13 -32.45
C HIS A 189 10.49 6.11 -33.48
N HIS A 190 9.68 6.63 -34.40
CA HIS A 190 10.15 7.53 -35.46
C HIS A 190 10.53 8.93 -34.95
N HIS A 191 9.96 9.37 -33.83
CA HIS A 191 10.21 10.69 -33.24
C HIS A 191 11.29 10.67 -32.15
N ILE A 192 11.63 9.50 -31.60
CA ILE A 192 12.70 9.35 -30.62
C ILE A 192 14.05 9.64 -31.29
N ILE A 193 14.87 10.50 -30.70
CA ILE A 193 16.25 10.78 -31.11
C ILE A 193 17.21 9.83 -30.38
N ASP A 194 17.15 9.83 -29.05
CA ASP A 194 18.06 9.12 -28.15
C ASP A 194 17.37 8.92 -26.79
N GLY A 195 17.92 8.04 -25.96
CA GLY A 195 17.41 7.86 -24.61
C GLY A 195 18.20 6.87 -23.77
N ILE A 196 17.98 6.94 -22.45
CA ILE A 196 18.69 6.10 -21.47
C ILE A 196 17.69 5.58 -20.43
N ILE A 197 17.65 4.26 -20.25
CA ILE A 197 16.90 3.64 -19.16
C ILE A 197 17.82 2.94 -18.16
N SER A 198 17.59 3.18 -16.88
CA SER A 198 18.27 2.55 -15.74
C SER A 198 17.36 1.47 -15.14
N VAL A 199 17.76 0.21 -15.24
CA VAL A 199 16.93 -0.95 -14.84
C VAL A 199 17.70 -1.88 -13.88
N PRO A 200 17.01 -2.74 -13.12
CA PRO A 200 17.67 -3.69 -12.24
C PRO A 200 18.66 -4.60 -12.97
N HIS A 201 19.74 -4.96 -12.28
CA HIS A 201 20.76 -5.88 -12.75
C HIS A 201 20.15 -7.21 -13.25
N ARG A 202 20.59 -7.69 -14.43
CA ARG A 202 20.13 -8.91 -15.09
C ARG A 202 18.68 -8.92 -15.59
N LEU A 203 17.95 -7.82 -15.54
CA LEU A 203 16.54 -7.79 -15.98
C LEU A 203 16.37 -8.35 -17.39
N GLY A 204 17.23 -7.99 -18.34
CA GLY A 204 17.13 -8.46 -19.72
C GLY A 204 17.35 -9.97 -19.85
N THR A 205 18.26 -10.56 -19.07
CA THR A 205 18.46 -12.01 -19.03
C THR A 205 17.27 -12.72 -18.39
N THR A 206 16.79 -12.21 -17.26
CA THR A 206 15.65 -12.79 -16.53
C THR A 206 14.38 -12.79 -17.38
N LEU A 207 14.08 -11.70 -18.09
CA LEU A 207 12.90 -11.65 -18.96
C LEU A 207 12.98 -12.65 -20.12
N ARG A 208 14.16 -12.87 -20.70
CA ARG A 208 14.35 -13.89 -21.76
C ARG A 208 14.21 -15.32 -21.22
N GLU A 209 14.84 -15.61 -20.08
CA GLU A 209 14.75 -16.92 -19.42
C GLU A 209 13.31 -17.28 -19.06
N LEU A 210 12.49 -16.27 -18.73
CA LEU A 210 11.07 -16.43 -18.39
C LEU A 210 10.12 -16.35 -19.61
N GLY A 211 10.64 -16.29 -20.84
CA GLY A 211 9.83 -16.18 -22.06
C GLY A 211 9.06 -14.86 -22.21
N LYS A 212 9.42 -13.83 -21.45
CA LYS A 212 8.80 -12.49 -21.46
C LYS A 212 9.64 -11.45 -22.20
N GLY A 213 10.19 -11.87 -23.35
CA GLY A 213 11.02 -11.00 -24.20
C GLY A 213 10.24 -9.85 -24.84
N ASP A 214 8.91 -9.95 -24.88
CA ASP A 214 7.98 -8.91 -25.32
C ASP A 214 7.98 -7.67 -24.42
N LEU A 215 8.35 -7.82 -23.13
CA LEU A 215 8.56 -6.71 -22.21
C LEU A 215 9.91 -6.00 -22.40
N TRP A 216 10.77 -6.51 -23.27
CA TRP A 216 12.06 -5.91 -23.60
C TRP A 216 11.97 -4.97 -24.81
N LEU A 217 12.95 -4.07 -24.93
CA LEU A 217 13.04 -3.11 -26.02
C LEU A 217 13.19 -3.77 -27.40
N LYS A 218 12.85 -3.04 -28.47
CA LYS A 218 13.04 -3.52 -29.85
C LYS A 218 14.52 -3.76 -30.17
N GLN A 219 14.77 -4.65 -31.13
CA GLN A 219 16.13 -4.93 -31.61
C GLN A 219 16.80 -3.68 -32.22
N ASN A 220 16.03 -2.81 -32.87
CA ASN A 220 16.49 -1.55 -33.46
C ASN A 220 16.24 -0.33 -32.55
N THR A 221 16.22 -0.55 -31.23
CA THR A 221 15.92 0.53 -30.28
C THR A 221 16.96 1.65 -30.32
N LYS A 222 16.49 2.88 -30.11
CA LYS A 222 17.34 4.07 -29.92
C LYS A 222 17.68 4.30 -28.45
N LEU A 223 17.20 3.45 -27.55
CA LEU A 223 17.38 3.60 -26.11
C LEU A 223 18.56 2.76 -25.62
N LYS A 224 19.45 3.38 -24.87
CA LYS A 224 20.52 2.70 -24.16
C LYS A 224 20.01 2.15 -22.83
N VAL A 225 20.18 0.85 -22.63
CA VAL A 225 19.89 0.19 -21.34
C VAL A 225 21.13 0.19 -20.47
N MET A 226 20.99 0.63 -19.22
CA MET A 226 22.02 0.55 -18.20
C MET A 226 21.46 -0.23 -17.01
N GLU A 227 22.11 -1.35 -16.69
CA GLU A 227 21.68 -2.21 -15.59
C GLU A 227 22.47 -1.89 -14.31
N GLY A 228 21.81 -1.87 -13.16
CA GLY A 228 22.45 -1.60 -11.86
C GLY A 228 21.53 -1.90 -10.69
N ALA A 229 21.79 -1.27 -9.56
CA ALA A 229 21.04 -1.41 -8.31
C ALA A 229 20.89 -2.86 -7.81
N LYS A 230 22.00 -3.60 -7.70
CA LYS A 230 22.01 -4.98 -7.19
C LYS A 230 21.35 -5.05 -5.81
N GLY A 231 20.39 -5.97 -5.66
CA GLY A 231 19.64 -6.12 -4.39
C GLY A 231 18.74 -4.93 -4.05
N ASN A 232 18.35 -4.11 -5.05
CA ASN A 232 17.53 -2.91 -4.86
C ASN A 232 18.22 -1.83 -3.98
N LEU A 233 19.55 -1.78 -4.01
CA LEU A 233 20.37 -0.77 -3.35
C LEU A 233 21.14 0.03 -4.39
N PRO A 234 21.35 1.36 -4.21
CA PRO A 234 22.25 2.14 -5.04
C PRO A 234 23.64 1.49 -5.16
N ASP A 235 24.17 1.46 -6.38
CA ASP A 235 25.52 0.98 -6.68
C ASP A 235 26.21 1.84 -7.76
N ALA A 236 27.52 1.63 -7.95
CA ALA A 236 28.30 2.38 -8.92
C ALA A 236 27.77 2.26 -10.36
N ASP A 237 27.05 1.18 -10.69
CA ASP A 237 26.47 0.98 -12.03
C ASP A 237 25.24 1.90 -12.22
N SER A 238 24.37 1.96 -11.20
CA SER A 238 23.23 2.89 -11.17
C SER A 238 23.64 4.36 -11.08
N GLU A 239 24.73 4.70 -10.38
CA GLU A 239 25.29 6.05 -10.36
C GLU A 239 25.83 6.47 -11.74
N ARG A 240 26.52 5.58 -12.45
CA ARG A 240 26.92 5.81 -13.84
C ARG A 240 25.72 6.04 -14.76
N ALA A 241 24.62 5.33 -14.54
CA ALA A 241 23.38 5.55 -15.27
C ALA A 241 22.79 6.94 -14.98
N ALA A 242 22.76 7.35 -13.71
CA ALA A 242 22.28 8.66 -13.30
C ALA A 242 23.14 9.81 -13.87
N HIS A 243 24.47 9.66 -13.89
CA HIS A 243 25.37 10.60 -14.57
C HIS A 243 25.09 10.71 -16.08
N ALA A 244 24.88 9.58 -16.76
CA ALA A 244 24.59 9.56 -18.18
C ALA A 244 23.22 10.23 -18.48
N ILE A 245 22.21 9.95 -17.65
CA ILE A 245 20.90 10.62 -17.71
C ILE A 245 21.05 12.13 -17.49
N LYS A 246 21.77 12.57 -16.45
CA LYS A 246 22.02 14.00 -16.20
C LYS A 246 22.67 14.67 -17.40
N LYS A 247 23.68 14.04 -17.99
CA LYS A 247 24.39 14.57 -19.16
C LYS A 247 23.44 14.73 -20.35
N LEU A 248 22.60 13.73 -20.61
CA LEU A 248 21.63 13.75 -21.71
C LEU A 248 20.60 14.86 -21.51
N VAL A 249 19.97 14.95 -20.34
CA VAL A 249 18.90 15.93 -20.11
C VAL A 249 19.43 17.38 -20.11
N THR A 250 20.69 17.59 -19.69
CA THR A 250 21.33 18.92 -19.69
C THR A 250 21.62 19.45 -21.10
N SER A 251 21.71 18.58 -22.12
CA SER A 251 21.92 19.04 -23.50
C SER A 251 20.63 19.36 -24.25
N LEU A 252 19.46 19.29 -23.59
CA LEU A 252 18.18 19.51 -24.23
C LEU A 252 17.86 21.00 -24.39
N THR A 253 17.03 21.32 -25.38
CA THR A 253 16.60 22.68 -25.71
C THR A 253 15.08 22.76 -25.69
N ASP A 254 14.53 23.96 -25.84
CA ASP A 254 13.08 24.23 -25.86
C ASP A 254 12.34 23.56 -27.02
N ARG A 255 13.06 23.12 -28.06
CA ARG A 255 12.54 22.33 -29.18
C ARG A 255 12.30 20.86 -28.85
N HIS A 256 12.92 20.37 -27.76
CA HIS A 256 12.89 18.97 -27.40
C HIS A 256 11.76 18.65 -26.43
N ILE A 257 11.25 17.42 -26.54
CA ILE A 257 10.30 16.81 -25.61
C ILE A 257 11.04 15.69 -24.88
N LEU A 258 11.10 15.75 -23.57
CA LEU A 258 11.64 14.70 -22.72
C LEU A 258 10.51 13.88 -22.10
N ILE A 259 10.45 12.59 -22.43
CA ILE A 259 9.59 11.62 -21.74
C ILE A 259 10.40 10.98 -20.61
N VAL A 260 9.89 11.09 -19.38
CA VAL A 260 10.49 10.53 -18.17
C VAL A 260 9.64 9.37 -17.68
N LEU A 261 10.20 8.16 -17.67
CA LEU A 261 9.52 6.94 -17.22
C LEU A 261 9.93 6.60 -15.80
N ILE A 262 8.95 6.59 -14.89
CA ILE A 262 9.21 6.38 -13.46
C ILE A 262 8.40 5.18 -12.99
N SER A 263 9.06 4.23 -12.31
CA SER A 263 8.39 3.15 -11.59
C SER A 263 9.07 2.90 -10.24
N GLY A 264 8.52 1.96 -9.48
CA GLY A 264 9.12 1.44 -8.25
C GLY A 264 10.60 1.09 -8.37
N GLY A 265 11.36 1.31 -7.28
CA GLY A 265 12.82 1.14 -7.23
C GLY A 265 13.63 2.33 -7.79
N GLY A 266 12.98 3.38 -8.28
CA GLY A 266 13.64 4.55 -8.88
C GLY A 266 14.70 5.22 -7.99
N SER A 267 14.51 5.26 -6.67
CA SER A 267 15.51 5.86 -5.76
C SER A 267 16.87 5.15 -5.81
N ALA A 268 16.88 3.83 -6.03
CA ALA A 268 18.11 3.03 -6.16
C ALA A 268 18.69 3.03 -7.58
N LEU A 269 17.86 3.30 -8.59
CA LEU A 269 18.25 3.29 -10.00
C LEU A 269 18.61 4.67 -10.56
N LEU A 270 18.37 5.74 -9.80
CA LEU A 270 18.77 7.10 -10.11
C LEU A 270 19.52 7.76 -8.92
N PRO A 271 20.58 7.15 -8.36
CA PRO A 271 21.37 7.78 -7.31
C PRO A 271 22.39 8.75 -7.93
N LEU A 272 22.39 10.01 -7.48
CA LEU A 272 23.42 10.97 -7.89
C LEU A 272 23.73 11.97 -6.76
N PRO A 273 24.58 11.59 -5.79
CA PRO A 273 25.01 12.47 -4.70
C PRO A 273 25.59 13.79 -5.19
N CYS A 274 25.29 14.88 -4.48
CA CYS A 274 25.90 16.19 -4.73
C CYS A 274 27.35 16.20 -4.25
N PRO A 275 28.34 16.53 -5.09
CA PRO A 275 29.72 16.68 -4.62
C PRO A 275 29.82 17.71 -3.47
N PRO A 276 30.64 17.46 -2.44
CA PRO A 276 31.61 16.37 -2.31
C PRO A 276 31.06 15.06 -1.68
N ILE A 277 29.74 14.92 -1.50
CA ILE A 277 29.13 13.72 -0.92
C ILE A 277 29.33 12.55 -1.90
N THR A 278 29.76 11.40 -1.40
CA THR A 278 29.93 10.18 -2.22
C THR A 278 28.76 9.22 -2.09
N LEU A 279 28.65 8.26 -3.02
CA LEU A 279 27.65 7.20 -2.97
C LEU A 279 27.80 6.33 -1.70
N GLU A 280 29.03 6.08 -1.26
CA GLU A 280 29.30 5.34 -0.02
C GLU A 280 28.81 6.11 1.22
N GLU A 281 28.97 7.42 1.24
CA GLU A 281 28.46 8.26 2.33
C GLU A 281 26.93 8.31 2.34
N GLU A 282 26.28 8.36 1.18
CA GLU A 282 24.83 8.26 1.04
C GLU A 282 24.30 6.92 1.56
N ALA A 283 24.97 5.82 1.20
CA ALA A 283 24.64 4.48 1.67
C ALA A 283 24.81 4.35 3.20
N ALA A 284 25.91 4.88 3.74
CA ALA A 284 26.17 4.91 5.19
C ALA A 284 25.10 5.73 5.93
N LEU A 285 24.74 6.90 5.41
CA LEU A 285 23.70 7.75 5.98
C LEU A 285 22.33 7.06 5.95
N THR A 286 21.97 6.43 4.83
CA THR A 286 20.73 5.65 4.67
C THR A 286 20.63 4.57 5.74
N LYS A 287 21.72 3.84 5.98
CA LYS A 287 21.79 2.82 7.03
C LYS A 287 21.62 3.41 8.43
N THR A 288 22.33 4.50 8.73
CA THR A 288 22.21 5.21 10.02
C THR A 288 20.79 5.70 10.28
N LEU A 289 20.14 6.32 9.28
CA LEU A 289 18.76 6.80 9.38
C LEU A 289 17.80 5.64 9.67
N SER A 290 17.88 4.57 8.89
CA SER A 290 17.03 3.39 9.06
C SER A 290 17.19 2.75 10.44
N GLN A 291 18.43 2.59 10.92
CA GLN A 291 18.71 2.01 12.23
C GLN A 291 18.21 2.85 13.41
N ASN A 292 18.03 4.16 13.22
CA ASN A 292 17.54 5.07 14.25
C ASN A 292 16.05 5.40 14.11
N GLY A 293 15.32 4.67 13.25
CA GLY A 293 13.87 4.80 13.13
C GLY A 293 13.39 5.99 12.31
N ALA A 294 14.21 6.50 11.38
CA ALA A 294 13.76 7.49 10.40
C ALA A 294 12.59 6.94 9.58
N THR A 295 11.57 7.77 9.36
CA THR A 295 10.47 7.44 8.48
C THR A 295 10.90 7.52 7.02
N ILE A 296 10.11 6.92 6.11
CA ILE A 296 10.37 7.05 4.66
C ILE A 296 10.32 8.51 4.19
N ASN A 297 9.47 9.33 4.83
CA ASN A 297 9.38 10.76 4.54
C ASN A 297 10.65 11.51 4.98
N ASP A 298 11.23 11.14 6.12
CA ASP A 298 12.49 11.71 6.60
C ASP A 298 13.62 11.39 5.63
N MET A 299 13.73 10.12 5.26
CA MET A 299 14.75 9.65 4.31
C MET A 299 14.61 10.33 2.95
N ASN A 300 13.40 10.45 2.41
CA ASN A 300 13.16 11.13 1.15
C ASN A 300 13.43 12.63 1.22
N THR A 301 13.11 13.29 2.34
CA THR A 301 13.42 14.71 2.56
C THR A 301 14.93 14.94 2.45
N ILE A 302 15.72 14.09 3.10
CA ILE A 302 17.19 14.15 3.05
C ILE A 302 17.72 13.85 1.65
N ARG A 303 17.27 12.76 0.99
CA ARG A 303 17.70 12.39 -0.36
C ARG A 303 17.47 13.49 -1.39
N LYS A 304 16.29 14.12 -1.38
CA LYS A 304 15.96 15.27 -2.25
C LYS A 304 16.93 16.45 -2.07
N HIS A 305 17.55 16.57 -0.90
CA HIS A 305 18.46 17.65 -0.59
C HIS A 305 19.92 17.34 -0.89
N ILE A 306 20.33 16.07 -0.81
CA ILE A 306 21.74 15.66 -1.00
C ILE A 306 22.02 15.06 -2.37
N GLU A 307 21.01 14.84 -3.21
CA GLU A 307 21.17 14.31 -4.56
C GLU A 307 20.74 15.30 -5.65
N GLU A 308 21.45 15.28 -6.78
CA GLU A 308 21.32 16.28 -7.84
C GLU A 308 20.05 16.13 -8.68
N LEU A 309 19.57 14.90 -8.90
CA LEU A 309 18.43 14.62 -9.79
C LEU A 309 17.09 14.48 -9.07
N LYS A 310 17.10 14.32 -7.75
CA LYS A 310 15.88 14.20 -6.91
C LYS A 310 15.30 15.58 -6.60
N GLY A 311 14.09 15.65 -6.03
CA GLY A 311 13.48 16.92 -5.61
C GLY A 311 13.31 17.96 -6.75
N GLY A 312 12.92 17.47 -7.92
CA GLY A 312 12.76 18.26 -9.15
C GLY A 312 14.07 18.51 -9.88
N GLY A 313 15.20 17.92 -9.43
CA GLY A 313 16.52 18.09 -10.01
C GLY A 313 16.60 17.68 -11.49
N LEU A 314 16.01 16.54 -11.85
CA LEU A 314 15.95 16.09 -13.25
C LEU A 314 15.16 17.06 -14.13
N ALA A 315 13.99 17.51 -13.67
CA ALA A 315 13.19 18.49 -14.41
C ALA A 315 13.89 19.85 -14.54
N LYS A 316 14.65 20.28 -13.52
CA LYS A 316 15.49 21.49 -13.57
C LYS A 316 16.63 21.35 -14.57
N ALA A 317 17.30 20.20 -14.58
CA ALA A 317 18.39 19.92 -15.51
C ALA A 317 17.92 19.83 -16.97
N ALA A 318 16.68 19.42 -17.21
CA ALA A 318 16.08 19.36 -18.54
C ALA A 318 15.59 20.72 -19.07
N PHE A 319 15.46 21.76 -18.24
CA PHE A 319 14.98 23.06 -18.68
C PHE A 319 15.96 23.67 -19.70
N PRO A 320 15.50 24.17 -20.87
CA PRO A 320 14.12 24.60 -21.16
C PRO A 320 13.23 23.59 -21.92
N ALA A 321 13.63 22.33 -22.09
CA ALA A 321 12.84 21.32 -22.80
C ALA A 321 11.49 21.05 -22.13
N GLN A 322 10.47 20.62 -22.90
CA GLN A 322 9.21 20.16 -22.32
C GLN A 322 9.42 18.79 -21.66
N VAL A 323 8.91 18.60 -20.44
CA VAL A 323 9.08 17.35 -19.67
C VAL A 323 7.72 16.69 -19.44
N ILE A 324 7.59 15.43 -19.84
CA ILE A 324 6.40 14.61 -19.65
C ILE A 324 6.80 13.39 -18.80
N SER A 325 6.39 13.35 -17.54
CA SER A 325 6.64 12.18 -16.69
C SER A 325 5.46 11.23 -16.72
N LEU A 326 5.72 9.97 -17.08
CA LEU A 326 4.78 8.87 -17.02
C LEU A 326 5.14 7.99 -15.83
N ILE A 327 4.27 7.96 -14.82
CA ILE A 327 4.56 7.43 -13.49
C ILE A 327 3.71 6.20 -13.22
N LEU A 328 4.36 5.07 -12.95
CA LEU A 328 3.76 3.88 -12.35
C LEU A 328 3.98 3.94 -10.83
N SER A 329 2.89 4.14 -10.08
CA SER A 329 2.95 4.30 -8.62
C SER A 329 2.86 2.95 -7.92
N ASP A 330 3.90 2.63 -7.14
CA ASP A 330 3.94 1.55 -6.16
C ASP A 330 3.86 2.08 -4.71
N VAL A 331 3.31 3.29 -4.53
CA VAL A 331 3.22 3.98 -3.24
C VAL A 331 1.77 4.21 -2.87
N VAL A 332 1.41 3.89 -1.62
CA VAL A 332 0.11 4.17 -1.02
C VAL A 332 -0.25 5.66 -1.19
N ASP A 333 -1.49 5.95 -1.58
CA ASP A 333 -2.05 7.29 -1.88
C ASP A 333 -1.40 8.06 -3.06
N ASP A 334 -0.52 7.44 -3.84
CA ASP A 334 0.05 8.02 -5.06
C ASP A 334 0.71 9.40 -4.91
N LYS A 335 1.31 9.65 -3.73
CA LYS A 335 1.97 10.92 -3.42
C LYS A 335 3.18 11.14 -4.32
N MET A 336 3.02 12.02 -5.33
CA MET A 336 4.03 12.28 -6.35
C MET A 336 5.35 12.83 -5.79
N ASP A 337 5.30 13.49 -4.63
CA ASP A 337 6.47 14.01 -3.91
C ASP A 337 7.32 12.91 -3.24
N ILE A 338 6.79 11.68 -3.17
CA ILE A 338 7.42 10.49 -2.60
C ILE A 338 7.96 9.56 -3.69
N ILE A 339 7.22 9.38 -4.79
CA ILE A 339 7.58 8.41 -5.85
C ILE A 339 8.96 8.73 -6.44
N ALA A 340 9.88 7.76 -6.36
CA ALA A 340 11.28 7.88 -6.76
C ALA A 340 12.00 9.13 -6.19
N SER A 341 11.56 9.65 -5.04
CA SER A 341 12.04 10.90 -4.45
C SER A 341 11.86 12.12 -5.38
N ALA A 342 10.78 12.13 -6.16
CA ALA A 342 10.26 13.28 -6.89
C ALA A 342 11.23 13.98 -7.86
N PRO A 343 11.89 13.27 -8.80
CA PRO A 343 12.88 13.88 -9.69
C PRO A 343 12.29 14.94 -10.64
N THR A 344 10.98 14.90 -10.88
CA THR A 344 10.25 15.82 -11.76
C THR A 344 9.17 16.64 -11.05
N VAL A 345 9.14 16.59 -9.71
CA VAL A 345 8.19 17.33 -8.88
C VAL A 345 8.96 18.36 -8.06
N PHE A 346 8.45 19.59 -8.00
CA PHE A 346 9.08 20.64 -7.22
C PHE A 346 9.09 20.27 -5.72
N ASP A 347 10.28 20.28 -5.12
CA ASP A 347 10.43 20.04 -3.68
C ASP A 347 10.12 21.31 -2.88
N ILE A 348 9.18 21.19 -1.94
CA ILE A 348 8.78 22.26 -1.01
C ILE A 348 9.50 22.18 0.33
N SER A 349 10.26 21.10 0.59
CA SER A 349 11.01 20.96 1.82
C SER A 349 12.27 21.83 1.83
N SER A 350 12.82 22.10 3.01
CA SER A 350 14.00 22.96 3.18
C SER A 350 15.21 22.17 3.69
N PRO A 351 16.45 22.63 3.42
CA PRO A 351 17.64 22.02 3.98
C PRO A 351 17.65 22.01 5.52
N GLN A 352 16.98 22.99 6.13
CA GLN A 352 16.85 23.07 7.59
C GLN A 352 16.06 21.88 8.16
N MET A 353 15.03 21.39 7.46
CA MET A 353 14.28 20.20 7.89
C MET A 353 15.18 18.97 7.95
N CYS A 354 16.14 18.81 7.04
CA CYS A 354 17.10 17.70 7.08
C CYS A 354 17.95 17.74 8.37
N ILE A 355 18.41 18.94 8.74
CA ILE A 355 19.19 19.15 9.97
C ILE A 355 18.34 18.86 11.20
N ASP A 356 17.06 19.23 11.18
CA ASP A 356 16.15 19.00 12.31
C ASP A 356 15.80 17.51 12.47
N ILE A 357 15.60 16.78 11.37
CA ILE A 357 15.49 15.31 11.39
C ILE A 357 16.70 14.68 12.08
N PHE A 358 17.93 15.09 11.74
CA PHE A 358 19.12 14.58 12.40
C PHE A 358 19.14 14.85 13.91
N LYS A 359 18.57 15.97 14.36
CA LYS A 359 18.45 16.31 15.78
C LYS A 359 17.39 15.50 16.49
N GLU A 360 16.23 15.32 15.88
CA GLU A 360 15.12 14.54 16.43
C GLU A 360 15.54 13.08 16.63
N LEU A 361 16.24 12.52 15.65
CA LEU A 361 16.80 11.16 15.71
C LEU A 361 18.07 11.07 16.57
N LYS A 362 18.67 12.20 16.97
CA LYS A 362 19.90 12.28 17.78
C LYS A 362 21.12 11.62 17.12
N ILE A 363 21.23 11.72 15.80
CA ILE A 363 22.29 11.08 15.00
C ILE A 363 23.33 12.04 14.46
N GLN A 364 23.34 13.31 14.87
CA GLN A 364 24.19 14.35 14.25
C GLN A 364 25.69 13.98 14.19
N LYS A 365 26.18 13.25 15.21
CA LYS A 365 27.58 12.78 15.29
C LYS A 365 27.88 11.56 14.40
N GLN A 366 26.84 10.88 13.91
CA GLN A 366 26.92 9.69 13.06
C GLN A 366 26.74 10.02 11.57
N VAL A 367 26.29 11.24 11.26
CA VAL A 367 26.14 11.75 9.89
C VAL A 367 27.53 12.08 9.31
N PRO A 368 27.84 11.67 8.07
CA PRO A 368 29.10 12.04 7.41
C PRO A 368 29.36 13.55 7.42
N ALA A 369 30.62 13.96 7.59
CA ALA A 369 31.00 15.37 7.70
C ALA A 369 30.63 16.15 6.43
N SER A 370 30.87 15.57 5.25
CA SER A 370 30.51 16.14 3.94
C SER A 370 29.02 16.49 3.86
N VAL A 371 28.14 15.60 4.33
CA VAL A 371 26.69 15.79 4.33
C VAL A 371 26.28 16.92 5.27
N ASN A 372 26.82 16.92 6.49
CA ASN A 372 26.53 17.96 7.48
C ASN A 372 26.95 19.35 6.97
N GLU A 373 28.17 19.47 6.45
CA GLU A 373 28.70 20.72 5.89
C GLU A 373 27.90 21.18 4.67
N PHE A 374 27.57 20.26 3.76
CA PHE A 374 26.78 20.54 2.58
C PHE A 374 25.39 21.06 2.93
N LEU A 375 24.67 20.36 3.81
CA LEU A 375 23.31 20.75 4.24
C LEU A 375 23.31 22.05 5.04
N PHE A 376 24.32 22.27 5.89
CA PHE A 376 24.45 23.52 6.63
C PHE A 376 24.67 24.71 5.69
N LYS A 377 25.61 24.58 4.74
CA LYS A 377 25.84 25.60 3.70
C LYS A 377 24.57 25.89 2.91
N LYS A 378 23.88 24.84 2.45
CA LYS A 378 22.63 24.95 1.69
C LYS A 378 21.52 25.61 2.51
N SER A 379 21.43 25.33 3.82
CA SER A 379 20.48 25.97 4.74
C SER A 379 20.74 27.49 4.86
N VAL A 380 22.00 27.88 5.03
CA VAL A 380 22.41 29.29 5.10
C VAL A 380 22.11 30.03 3.78
N GLU A 381 22.37 29.40 2.63
CA GLU A 381 22.04 29.96 1.32
C GLU A 381 20.52 30.09 1.12
N PHE A 382 19.75 29.08 1.52
CA PHE A 382 18.29 29.10 1.47
C PHE A 382 17.70 30.22 2.32
N ALA A 383 18.24 30.45 3.52
CA ALA A 383 17.80 31.53 4.42
C ALA A 383 18.08 32.95 3.88
N LYS A 384 19.03 33.09 2.95
CA LYS A 384 19.34 34.37 2.28
C LYS A 384 18.44 34.67 1.08
N MET A 385 17.63 33.71 0.62
CA MET A 385 16.72 33.95 -0.49
C MET A 385 15.67 35.01 -0.09
N PRO A 386 15.35 35.96 -0.99
CA PRO A 386 14.32 36.97 -0.70
C PRO A 386 13.02 36.29 -0.29
N SER A 387 12.42 36.72 0.81
CA SER A 387 11.07 36.30 1.18
C SER A 387 10.13 36.53 0.01
N LEU A 388 9.35 35.51 -0.35
CA LEU A 388 8.37 35.56 -1.43
C LEU A 388 7.41 36.74 -1.16
N LYS A 389 7.66 37.89 -1.80
CA LYS A 389 6.66 38.96 -1.87
C LYS A 389 5.47 38.42 -2.66
N LYS A 390 4.24 38.86 -2.32
CA LYS A 390 3.06 38.61 -3.16
C LYS A 390 3.41 38.95 -4.61
N PRO A 391 3.11 38.09 -5.59
CA PRO A 391 3.52 38.33 -6.95
C PRO A 391 2.82 39.61 -7.45
N GLU A 392 3.60 40.65 -7.72
CA GLU A 392 3.20 41.71 -8.65
C GLU A 392 3.12 41.08 -10.06
N ALA A 393 2.24 41.62 -10.92
CA ALA A 393 2.04 41.08 -12.27
C ALA A 393 3.38 40.95 -13.00
N GLY A 394 3.80 39.72 -13.32
CA GLY A 394 5.08 39.41 -13.98
C GLY A 394 6.13 38.72 -13.11
N TYR A 395 5.90 38.50 -11.80
CA TYR A 395 6.84 37.73 -10.98
C TYR A 395 6.78 36.22 -11.24
N SER A 396 7.92 35.63 -11.65
CA SER A 396 8.10 34.18 -11.72
C SER A 396 8.18 33.59 -10.32
N THR A 397 7.16 32.88 -9.85
CA THR A 397 7.26 32.07 -8.62
C THR A 397 8.20 30.88 -8.86
N PRO A 398 8.79 30.26 -7.82
CA PRO A 398 9.50 28.98 -7.98
C PRO A 398 8.67 27.92 -8.72
N TRP A 399 7.34 27.96 -8.56
CA TRP A 399 6.38 27.11 -9.27
C TRP A 399 6.28 27.43 -10.77
N SER A 400 6.36 28.70 -11.17
CA SER A 400 6.33 29.08 -12.59
C SER A 400 7.48 28.46 -13.40
N LYS A 401 8.60 28.13 -12.75
CA LYS A 401 9.75 27.44 -13.35
C LYS A 401 9.52 25.95 -13.62
N PHE A 402 8.36 25.40 -13.25
CA PHE A 402 7.97 24.00 -13.49
C PHE A 402 6.79 23.88 -14.46
N GLN A 403 6.38 24.97 -15.13
CA GLN A 403 5.29 24.95 -16.12
C GLN A 403 5.60 24.05 -17.32
N HIS A 404 6.88 23.86 -17.66
CA HIS A 404 7.37 22.95 -18.69
C HIS A 404 7.20 21.47 -18.32
N VAL A 405 6.82 21.15 -17.08
CA VAL A 405 6.65 19.77 -16.62
C VAL A 405 5.18 19.38 -16.57
N LYS A 406 4.89 18.18 -17.09
CA LYS A 406 3.61 17.51 -16.94
C LYS A 406 3.82 16.12 -16.35
N ASN A 407 3.34 15.91 -15.13
CA ASN A 407 3.38 14.60 -14.47
C ASN A 407 2.02 13.90 -14.65
N VAL A 408 2.06 12.62 -15.05
CA VAL A 408 0.88 11.78 -15.28
C VAL A 408 1.09 10.43 -14.61
N ILE A 409 0.21 10.09 -13.66
CA ILE A 409 0.13 8.73 -13.12
C ILE A 409 -0.55 7.87 -14.18
N VAL A 410 0.19 6.92 -14.76
CA VAL A 410 -0.31 6.03 -15.82
C VAL A 410 -0.87 4.73 -15.27
N GLY A 411 -0.45 4.35 -14.05
CA GLY A 411 -0.95 3.22 -13.29
C GLY A 411 -0.73 3.38 -11.80
N ASN A 412 -1.68 2.86 -11.02
CA ASN A 412 -1.65 2.80 -9.57
C ASN A 412 -2.63 1.71 -9.07
N ASN A 413 -2.65 1.50 -7.76
CA ASN A 413 -3.52 0.50 -7.13
C ASN A 413 -5.02 0.84 -7.29
N SER A 414 -5.37 2.13 -7.24
CA SER A 414 -6.76 2.59 -7.43
C SER A 414 -7.32 2.21 -8.82
N MET A 415 -6.50 2.26 -9.87
CA MET A 415 -6.89 1.82 -11.21
C MET A 415 -7.07 0.30 -11.28
N ALA A 416 -6.17 -0.45 -10.66
CA ALA A 416 -6.24 -1.92 -10.63
C ALA A 416 -7.45 -2.42 -9.82
N THR A 417 -7.70 -1.88 -8.63
CA THR A 417 -8.86 -2.23 -7.80
C THR A 417 -10.18 -1.87 -8.49
N LYS A 418 -10.25 -0.73 -9.19
CA LYS A 418 -11.42 -0.38 -10.01
C LYS A 418 -11.65 -1.40 -11.13
N ALA A 419 -10.61 -1.81 -11.84
CA ALA A 419 -10.72 -2.83 -12.89
C ALA A 419 -11.16 -4.19 -12.33
N ALA A 420 -10.65 -4.60 -11.16
CA ALA A 420 -11.10 -5.80 -10.46
C ALA A 420 -12.59 -5.71 -10.07
N ARG A 421 -13.03 -4.57 -9.54
CA ARG A 421 -14.44 -4.31 -9.22
C ARG A 421 -15.32 -4.45 -10.45
N ASP A 422 -14.94 -3.78 -11.55
CA ASP A 422 -15.70 -3.77 -12.80
C ASP A 422 -15.79 -5.19 -13.37
N ARG A 423 -14.71 -5.98 -13.30
CA ARG A 423 -14.72 -7.39 -13.68
C ARG A 423 -15.66 -8.23 -12.83
N ALA A 424 -15.70 -8.00 -11.52
CA ALA A 424 -16.65 -8.70 -10.65
C ALA A 424 -18.11 -8.40 -11.02
N GLU A 425 -18.42 -7.17 -11.45
CA GLU A 425 -19.77 -6.82 -11.95
C GLU A 425 -20.11 -7.53 -13.25
N GLU A 426 -19.15 -7.65 -14.18
CA GLU A 426 -19.29 -8.41 -15.44
C GLU A 426 -19.57 -9.91 -15.18
N LEU A 427 -18.97 -10.48 -14.14
CA LEU A 427 -19.22 -11.85 -13.67
C LEU A 427 -20.55 -12.00 -12.92
N GLY A 428 -21.34 -10.91 -12.83
CA GLY A 428 -22.69 -10.93 -12.28
C GLY A 428 -22.77 -10.69 -10.77
N LEU A 429 -21.66 -10.43 -10.09
CA LEU A 429 -21.59 -10.10 -8.66
C LEU A 429 -21.97 -8.62 -8.44
N LEU A 430 -22.35 -8.29 -7.21
CA LEU A 430 -22.39 -6.89 -6.77
C LEU A 430 -21.08 -6.57 -6.06
N SER A 431 -20.36 -5.54 -6.49
CA SER A 431 -19.01 -5.31 -6.00
C SER A 431 -18.77 -3.92 -5.42
N ILE A 432 -17.75 -3.81 -4.56
CA ILE A 432 -17.31 -2.56 -3.93
C ILE A 432 -15.80 -2.58 -3.73
N VAL A 433 -15.14 -1.45 -3.99
CA VAL A 433 -13.76 -1.21 -3.54
C VAL A 433 -13.83 -0.59 -2.15
N VAL A 434 -13.29 -1.28 -1.15
CA VAL A 434 -13.34 -0.82 0.25
C VAL A 434 -12.11 -0.01 0.65
N SER A 435 -10.96 -0.24 0.00
CA SER A 435 -9.74 0.56 0.14
C SER A 435 -8.79 0.30 -1.04
N ALA A 436 -8.01 1.31 -1.44
CA ALA A 436 -6.86 1.16 -2.34
C ALA A 436 -5.53 1.53 -1.65
N SER A 437 -5.59 1.67 -0.32
CA SER A 437 -4.49 2.07 0.56
C SER A 437 -4.49 1.23 1.84
N LEU A 438 -4.83 -0.05 1.71
CA LEU A 438 -4.83 -0.98 2.83
C LEU A 438 -3.40 -1.20 3.35
N GLU A 439 -3.19 -0.94 4.64
CA GLU A 439 -1.93 -1.15 5.33
C GLU A 439 -2.19 -1.97 6.60
N GLY A 440 -1.17 -2.70 7.07
CA GLY A 440 -1.25 -3.46 8.30
C GLY A 440 -0.44 -4.75 8.28
N GLU A 441 -0.47 -5.46 9.40
CA GLU A 441 0.12 -6.79 9.49
C GLU A 441 -0.77 -7.81 8.76
N ALA A 442 -0.18 -8.63 7.89
CA ALA A 442 -0.90 -9.50 6.96
C ALA A 442 -1.92 -10.43 7.63
N ARG A 443 -1.60 -10.99 8.81
CA ARG A 443 -2.51 -11.88 9.55
C ARG A 443 -3.69 -11.12 10.11
N ASN A 444 -3.45 -9.95 10.71
CA ASN A 444 -4.51 -9.08 11.23
C ASN A 444 -5.47 -8.63 10.12
N VAL A 445 -4.93 -8.36 8.92
CA VAL A 445 -5.74 -8.02 7.75
C VAL A 445 -6.53 -9.23 7.24
N GLY A 446 -5.96 -10.44 7.30
CA GLY A 446 -6.71 -11.68 7.03
C GLY A 446 -7.92 -11.85 7.95
N GLU A 447 -7.76 -11.63 9.25
CA GLU A 447 -8.86 -11.65 10.23
C GLU A 447 -9.92 -10.56 9.95
N LEU A 448 -9.48 -9.37 9.53
CA LEU A 448 -10.37 -8.30 9.11
C LEU A 448 -11.28 -8.74 7.95
N PHE A 449 -10.74 -9.48 6.96
CA PHE A 449 -11.56 -10.02 5.88
C PHE A 449 -12.57 -11.08 6.34
N VAL A 450 -12.26 -11.84 7.39
CA VAL A 450 -13.23 -12.73 8.05
C VAL A 450 -14.37 -11.92 8.67
N ASP A 451 -14.06 -10.82 9.37
CA ASP A 451 -15.07 -9.92 9.94
C ASP A 451 -15.94 -9.26 8.85
N ILE A 452 -15.37 -8.93 7.67
CA ILE A 452 -16.14 -8.46 6.50
C ILE A 452 -17.07 -9.56 5.97
N ALA A 453 -16.59 -10.80 5.82
CA ALA A 453 -17.40 -11.92 5.38
C ALA A 453 -18.58 -12.18 6.34
N LYS A 454 -18.31 -12.16 7.65
CA LYS A 454 -19.32 -12.22 8.71
C LYS A 454 -20.35 -11.10 8.57
N TYR A 455 -19.89 -9.86 8.40
CA TYR A 455 -20.77 -8.71 8.24
C TYR A 455 -21.73 -8.90 7.06
N ILE A 456 -21.21 -9.29 5.90
CA ILE A 456 -22.02 -9.56 4.69
C ILE A 456 -23.03 -10.68 4.97
N ALA A 457 -22.59 -11.83 5.49
CA ALA A 457 -23.45 -12.98 5.75
C ALA A 457 -24.58 -12.67 6.76
N PHE A 458 -24.28 -11.92 7.83
CA PHE A 458 -25.30 -11.50 8.79
C PHE A 458 -26.26 -10.47 8.20
N MET A 459 -25.75 -9.47 7.46
CA MET A 459 -26.57 -8.47 6.78
C MET A 459 -27.50 -9.10 5.74
N TYR A 460 -27.00 -10.10 5.00
CA TYR A 460 -27.77 -10.84 4.01
C TYR A 460 -28.97 -11.56 4.65
N ASN A 461 -28.82 -12.02 5.90
CA ASN A 461 -29.90 -12.67 6.67
C ASN A 461 -30.71 -11.71 7.55
N TYR A 462 -30.34 -10.42 7.62
CA TYR A 462 -30.92 -9.49 8.59
C TYR A 462 -32.35 -9.08 8.24
N LYS A 463 -33.31 -9.44 9.10
CA LYS A 463 -34.68 -8.93 9.06
C LYS A 463 -34.84 -7.84 10.12
N PRO A 464 -35.29 -6.62 9.78
CA PRO A 464 -35.55 -5.59 10.78
C PRO A 464 -36.66 -6.08 11.74
N SER A 465 -36.36 -6.23 13.02
CA SER A 465 -37.37 -6.48 14.05
C SER A 465 -37.75 -5.17 14.75
N ARG A 466 -38.92 -5.15 15.40
CA ARG A 466 -39.38 -4.00 16.21
C ARG A 466 -38.58 -3.82 17.51
N ASP A 467 -37.72 -4.78 17.85
CA ASP A 467 -37.14 -4.95 19.19
C ASP A 467 -35.69 -4.46 19.29
N GLY A 468 -35.17 -3.80 18.25
CA GLY A 468 -33.81 -3.23 18.20
C GLY A 468 -32.88 -3.92 17.20
N GLY A 469 -31.81 -3.22 16.80
CA GLY A 469 -30.83 -3.70 15.83
C GLY A 469 -30.05 -4.95 16.29
N SER A 470 -29.36 -5.62 15.37
CA SER A 470 -28.47 -6.75 15.74
C SER A 470 -27.22 -6.23 16.44
N VAL A 471 -27.02 -6.62 17.71
CA VAL A 471 -25.81 -6.29 18.48
C VAL A 471 -24.54 -6.77 17.77
N THR A 472 -24.58 -7.96 17.17
CA THR A 472 -23.47 -8.54 16.39
C THR A 472 -23.09 -7.65 15.21
N LEU A 473 -24.07 -7.15 14.45
CA LEU A 473 -23.80 -6.24 13.32
C LEU A 473 -23.17 -4.93 13.79
N VAL A 474 -23.65 -4.36 14.90
CA VAL A 474 -23.06 -3.13 15.48
C VAL A 474 -21.63 -3.39 15.94
N GLN A 475 -21.35 -4.53 16.57
CA GLN A 475 -20.00 -4.89 16.98
C GLN A 475 -19.05 -5.06 15.78
N LEU A 476 -19.51 -5.70 14.70
CA LEU A 476 -18.75 -5.83 13.46
C LEU A 476 -18.49 -4.46 12.82
N GLU A 477 -19.49 -3.58 12.74
CA GLU A 477 -19.31 -2.21 12.24
C GLU A 477 -18.27 -1.43 13.06
N LEU A 478 -18.28 -1.58 14.39
CA LEU A 478 -17.29 -0.95 15.26
C LEU A 478 -15.89 -1.51 15.03
N LYS A 479 -15.73 -2.82 14.83
CA LYS A 479 -14.44 -3.43 14.50
C LYS A 479 -13.90 -2.93 13.16
N LEU A 480 -14.74 -2.91 12.12
CA LEU A 480 -14.33 -2.40 10.81
C LEU A 480 -13.94 -0.91 10.90
N ALA A 481 -14.68 -0.10 11.65
CA ALA A 481 -14.33 1.30 11.89
C ALA A 481 -12.99 1.45 12.66
N GLN A 482 -12.66 0.54 13.59
CA GLN A 482 -11.38 0.54 14.30
C GLN A 482 -10.19 0.25 13.39
N PHE A 483 -10.40 -0.54 12.33
CA PHE A 483 -9.40 -0.76 11.27
C PHE A 483 -9.28 0.40 10.27
N GLY A 484 -10.03 1.50 10.48
CA GLY A 484 -9.90 2.72 9.69
C GLY A 484 -10.89 2.83 8.53
N PHE A 485 -11.85 1.92 8.39
CA PHE A 485 -12.89 2.07 7.36
C PHE A 485 -13.77 3.29 7.64
N GLU A 486 -13.89 4.15 6.64
CA GLU A 486 -14.78 5.30 6.72
C GLU A 486 -16.23 4.84 6.85
N LYS A 487 -17.03 5.59 7.63
CA LYS A 487 -18.46 5.34 7.78
C LYS A 487 -19.19 5.29 6.42
N LYS A 488 -18.71 6.06 5.43
CA LYS A 488 -19.22 6.03 4.06
C LYS A 488 -19.07 4.64 3.44
N VAL A 489 -17.89 4.03 3.53
CA VAL A 489 -17.62 2.68 2.98
C VAL A 489 -18.50 1.64 3.64
N LEU A 490 -18.70 1.71 4.96
CA LEU A 490 -19.59 0.80 5.69
C LEU A 490 -21.06 0.95 5.25
N ASN A 491 -21.53 2.18 5.05
CA ASN A 491 -22.88 2.42 4.52
C ASN A 491 -23.05 1.88 3.10
N ASP A 492 -22.02 2.07 2.25
CA ASP A 492 -22.01 1.58 0.87
C ASP A 492 -22.04 0.04 0.84
N LEU A 493 -21.25 -0.63 1.70
CA LEU A 493 -21.25 -2.09 1.86
C LEU A 493 -22.62 -2.61 2.36
N ASN A 494 -23.23 -1.92 3.32
CA ASN A 494 -24.56 -2.26 3.84
C ASN A 494 -25.63 -2.15 2.73
N SER A 495 -25.64 -1.05 1.98
CA SER A 495 -26.53 -0.83 0.84
C SER A 495 -26.35 -1.90 -0.23
N LEU A 496 -25.09 -2.18 -0.60
CA LEU A 496 -24.74 -3.22 -1.57
C LEU A 496 -25.24 -4.60 -1.13
N THR A 497 -25.02 -4.97 0.12
CA THR A 497 -25.43 -6.27 0.66
C THR A 497 -26.95 -6.43 0.69
N ARG A 498 -27.70 -5.36 1.02
CA ARG A 498 -29.17 -5.36 0.93
C ARG A 498 -29.65 -5.56 -0.50
N LYS A 499 -29.01 -4.89 -1.46
CA LYS A 499 -29.30 -5.07 -2.89
C LYS A 499 -28.99 -6.51 -3.34
N ALA A 500 -27.85 -7.06 -2.90
CA ALA A 500 -27.44 -8.42 -3.19
C ALA A 500 -28.48 -9.43 -2.72
N ARG A 501 -28.97 -9.27 -1.49
CA ARG A 501 -30.06 -10.08 -0.93
C ARG A 501 -31.32 -10.03 -1.77
N ASN A 502 -31.76 -8.83 -2.16
CA ASN A 502 -33.00 -8.66 -2.93
C ASN A 502 -32.90 -9.30 -4.32
N CYS A 503 -31.70 -9.33 -4.91
CA CYS A 503 -31.45 -9.92 -6.23
C CYS A 503 -30.92 -11.35 -6.18
N ARG A 504 -30.76 -11.95 -4.99
CA ARG A 504 -30.10 -13.25 -4.77
C ARG A 504 -28.70 -13.37 -5.42
N LYS A 505 -27.92 -12.29 -5.37
CA LYS A 505 -26.56 -12.21 -5.95
C LYS A 505 -25.48 -12.32 -4.89
N GLY A 506 -24.30 -12.77 -5.31
CA GLY A 506 -23.09 -12.70 -4.49
C GLY A 506 -22.55 -11.26 -4.37
N VAL A 507 -21.80 -11.04 -3.29
CA VAL A 507 -21.07 -9.78 -3.05
C VAL A 507 -19.58 -10.02 -3.26
N CYS A 508 -18.92 -9.11 -3.98
CA CYS A 508 -17.46 -9.07 -4.10
C CYS A 508 -16.90 -7.82 -3.44
N VAL A 509 -16.02 -8.00 -2.46
CA VAL A 509 -15.26 -6.92 -1.84
C VAL A 509 -13.86 -6.92 -2.43
N VAL A 510 -13.46 -5.79 -3.00
CA VAL A 510 -12.12 -5.58 -3.54
C VAL A 510 -11.37 -4.60 -2.63
N SER A 511 -10.11 -4.88 -2.36
CA SER A 511 -9.18 -3.88 -1.84
C SER A 511 -7.82 -3.96 -2.53
N GLY A 512 -6.99 -2.97 -2.25
CA GLY A 512 -5.57 -3.05 -2.50
C GLY A 512 -4.80 -2.12 -1.59
N GLY A 513 -3.48 -2.24 -1.65
CA GLY A 513 -2.56 -1.61 -0.72
C GLY A 513 -1.33 -2.51 -0.54
N GLU A 514 -0.60 -2.31 0.54
CA GLU A 514 0.66 -3.02 0.80
C GLU A 514 0.71 -3.40 2.28
N THR A 515 0.65 -4.70 2.56
CA THR A 515 0.75 -5.20 3.95
C THR A 515 2.18 -5.60 4.32
N VAL A 516 2.40 -5.89 5.59
CA VAL A 516 3.71 -6.32 6.09
C VAL A 516 3.60 -7.63 6.85
N VAL A 517 4.67 -8.42 6.83
CA VAL A 517 4.81 -9.63 7.64
C VAL A 517 5.82 -9.38 8.73
N LYS A 518 5.46 -9.75 9.97
CA LYS A 518 6.44 -9.86 11.05
C LYS A 518 7.05 -11.26 11.03
N VAL A 519 8.24 -11.38 10.43
CA VAL A 519 8.97 -12.65 10.34
C VAL A 519 9.43 -13.08 11.74
N LYS A 520 9.01 -14.28 12.16
CA LYS A 520 9.35 -14.94 13.43
C LYS A 520 9.96 -16.32 13.22
N GLY A 521 9.51 -17.04 12.19
CA GLY A 521 9.98 -18.38 11.83
C GLY A 521 11.08 -18.38 10.78
N GLN A 522 11.36 -19.57 10.24
CA GLN A 522 12.37 -19.82 9.20
C GLN A 522 11.75 -20.32 7.89
N GLY A 523 10.42 -20.30 7.81
CA GLY A 523 9.66 -20.71 6.65
C GLY A 523 9.84 -19.81 5.44
N LYS A 524 9.25 -20.25 4.33
CA LYS A 524 9.16 -19.49 3.09
C LYS A 524 7.72 -19.05 2.87
N GLY A 525 7.52 -17.79 2.51
CA GLY A 525 6.20 -17.23 2.32
C GLY A 525 6.24 -15.75 1.96
N GLY A 526 5.07 -15.15 1.87
CA GLY A 526 4.90 -13.72 1.64
C GLY A 526 3.65 -13.19 2.33
N ARG A 527 3.46 -11.87 2.24
CA ARG A 527 2.37 -11.17 2.91
C ARG A 527 1.00 -11.58 2.38
N ASN A 528 0.88 -11.80 1.08
CA ASN A 528 -0.38 -12.19 0.46
C ASN A 528 -0.74 -13.64 0.80
N GLN A 529 0.26 -14.54 0.80
CA GLN A 529 0.10 -15.93 1.23
C GLN A 529 -0.23 -16.03 2.73
N GLU A 530 0.46 -15.31 3.60
CA GLU A 530 0.12 -15.31 5.04
C GLU A 530 -1.26 -14.74 5.31
N MET A 531 -1.68 -13.69 4.59
CA MET A 531 -3.02 -13.13 4.70
C MET A 531 -4.10 -14.14 4.29
N ALA A 532 -3.92 -14.85 3.17
CA ALA A 532 -4.84 -15.89 2.72
C ALA A 532 -4.93 -17.04 3.72
N LEU A 533 -3.80 -17.50 4.26
CA LEU A 533 -3.77 -18.57 5.26
C LEU A 533 -4.45 -18.14 6.57
N ALA A 534 -4.17 -16.93 7.06
CA ALA A 534 -4.83 -16.37 8.24
C ALA A 534 -6.34 -16.20 8.04
N PHE A 535 -6.77 -15.77 6.85
CA PHE A 535 -8.19 -15.72 6.49
C PHE A 535 -8.83 -17.10 6.53
N GLY A 536 -8.20 -18.12 5.94
CA GLY A 536 -8.75 -19.49 5.91
C GLY A 536 -8.92 -20.09 7.30
N ILE A 537 -7.90 -19.95 8.17
CA ILE A 537 -7.97 -20.37 9.58
C ILE A 537 -9.09 -19.62 10.31
N GLY A 538 -9.13 -18.30 10.17
CA GLY A 538 -10.16 -17.47 10.81
C GLY A 538 -11.57 -17.77 10.31
N LEU A 539 -11.73 -18.09 9.03
CA LEU A 539 -13.01 -18.46 8.43
C LEU A 539 -13.52 -19.79 8.99
N GLU A 540 -12.67 -20.81 9.11
CA GLU A 540 -13.06 -22.10 9.68
C GLU A 540 -13.52 -21.95 11.14
N ASN A 541 -12.75 -21.21 11.95
CA ASN A 541 -13.12 -20.90 13.33
C ASN A 541 -14.48 -20.17 13.39
N ALA A 542 -14.69 -19.17 12.52
CA ALA A 542 -15.94 -18.44 12.47
C ALA A 542 -17.13 -19.33 12.07
N ARG A 543 -16.94 -20.29 11.15
CA ARG A 543 -18.00 -21.21 10.70
C ARG A 543 -18.42 -22.21 11.77
N VAL A 544 -17.48 -22.63 12.63
CA VAL A 544 -17.77 -23.47 13.81
C VAL A 544 -18.61 -22.69 14.82
N GLU A 545 -18.31 -21.40 15.02
CA GLU A 545 -19.06 -20.54 15.95
C GLU A 545 -20.43 -20.11 15.41
N GLU A 546 -20.54 -19.88 14.11
CA GLU A 546 -21.70 -19.22 13.48
C GLU A 546 -22.23 -20.03 12.29
N GLU A 547 -23.14 -20.96 12.56
CA GLU A 547 -23.74 -21.87 11.57
C GLU A 547 -24.33 -21.16 10.33
N LYS A 548 -24.76 -19.89 10.49
CA LYS A 548 -25.29 -19.07 9.38
C LYS A 548 -24.27 -18.84 8.27
N LEU A 549 -22.97 -18.86 8.57
CA LEU A 549 -21.91 -18.74 7.55
C LEU A 549 -21.91 -19.93 6.60
N ASN A 550 -22.34 -21.11 7.04
CA ASN A 550 -22.40 -22.32 6.21
C ASN A 550 -23.43 -22.23 5.09
N ARG A 551 -24.31 -21.22 5.11
CA ARG A 551 -25.25 -20.92 4.01
C ARG A 551 -24.60 -20.14 2.87
N PHE A 552 -23.31 -19.84 2.98
CA PHE A 552 -22.56 -19.10 1.98
C PHE A 552 -21.38 -19.91 1.50
N SER A 553 -21.01 -19.70 0.24
CA SER A 553 -19.70 -20.00 -0.29
C SER A 553 -18.86 -18.73 -0.14
N ILE A 554 -17.72 -18.87 0.52
CA ILE A 554 -16.82 -17.76 0.85
C ILE A 554 -15.44 -18.09 0.30
N GLU A 555 -14.92 -17.20 -0.53
CA GLU A 555 -13.63 -17.36 -1.18
C GLU A 555 -12.84 -16.05 -1.10
N PHE A 556 -11.54 -16.14 -0.92
CA PHE A 556 -10.65 -14.99 -0.77
C PHE A 556 -9.36 -15.21 -1.55
N LEU A 557 -8.94 -14.19 -2.30
CA LEU A 557 -7.64 -14.13 -2.96
C LEU A 557 -6.89 -12.91 -2.47
N SER A 558 -5.60 -13.08 -2.18
CA SER A 558 -4.66 -11.98 -2.00
C SER A 558 -3.45 -12.21 -2.91
N GLY A 559 -3.00 -11.18 -3.63
CA GLY A 559 -1.84 -11.30 -4.50
C GLY A 559 -1.15 -10.00 -4.88
N GLY A 560 0.17 -10.07 -5.05
CA GLY A 560 1.04 -9.01 -5.53
C GLY A 560 0.93 -8.84 -7.05
N THR A 561 0.75 -7.59 -7.49
CA THR A 561 0.56 -7.28 -8.91
C THR A 561 1.82 -7.43 -9.76
N ASP A 562 2.99 -7.53 -9.15
CA ASP A 562 4.27 -7.86 -9.81
C ASP A 562 4.45 -9.35 -10.09
N GLY A 563 3.58 -10.18 -9.52
CA GLY A 563 3.61 -11.62 -9.65
C GLY A 563 4.56 -12.30 -8.68
N GLN A 564 5.00 -11.60 -7.63
CA GLN A 564 5.84 -12.14 -6.56
C GLN A 564 5.30 -11.75 -5.18
N ASP A 565 5.37 -12.68 -4.24
CA ASP A 565 4.98 -12.46 -2.85
C ASP A 565 6.05 -13.06 -1.94
N GLY A 566 6.79 -12.18 -1.25
CA GLY A 566 8.00 -12.56 -0.54
C GLY A 566 9.09 -13.11 -1.48
N PRO A 567 10.05 -13.92 -0.97
CA PRO A 567 11.08 -14.55 -1.77
C PRO A 567 10.56 -15.81 -2.48
N THR A 568 9.43 -15.72 -3.19
CA THR A 568 8.75 -16.87 -3.83
C THR A 568 8.47 -16.61 -5.31
N ASP A 569 8.10 -17.66 -6.05
CA ASP A 569 7.65 -17.56 -7.45
C ASP A 569 6.12 -17.37 -7.58
N ALA A 570 5.42 -17.28 -6.44
CA ALA A 570 3.99 -17.07 -6.37
C ALA A 570 3.67 -15.59 -6.21
N ALA A 571 2.56 -15.16 -6.82
CA ALA A 571 1.98 -13.84 -6.60
C ALA A 571 1.21 -13.77 -5.28
N GLY A 572 0.78 -14.91 -4.74
CA GLY A 572 -0.08 -14.95 -3.56
C GLY A 572 -0.79 -16.29 -3.41
N ALA A 573 -1.95 -16.30 -2.77
CA ALA A 573 -2.73 -17.50 -2.54
C ALA A 573 -4.23 -17.21 -2.47
N ILE A 574 -5.01 -18.29 -2.57
CA ILE A 574 -6.45 -18.34 -2.41
C ILE A 574 -6.77 -19.11 -1.12
N ALA A 575 -7.83 -18.71 -0.45
CA ALA A 575 -8.44 -19.46 0.65
C ALA A 575 -9.96 -19.51 0.46
N ASP A 576 -10.52 -20.70 0.60
CA ASP A 576 -11.97 -20.93 0.56
C ASP A 576 -12.45 -21.62 1.85
N ASP A 577 -13.75 -21.90 1.91
CA ASP A 577 -14.37 -22.62 3.02
C ASP A 577 -14.03 -24.12 3.10
N ASN A 578 -13.14 -24.64 2.25
CA ASN A 578 -12.69 -26.04 2.28
C ASN A 578 -11.18 -26.17 2.60
N LEU A 579 -10.43 -25.06 2.62
CA LEU A 579 -8.98 -25.05 2.79
C LEU A 579 -8.53 -25.85 4.02
N ILE A 580 -9.08 -25.54 5.20
CA ILE A 580 -8.67 -26.17 6.47
C ILE A 580 -9.10 -27.64 6.55
N GLN A 581 -10.27 -27.97 5.97
CA GLN A 581 -10.71 -29.35 5.87
C GLN A 581 -9.73 -30.18 5.01
N LYS A 582 -9.25 -29.63 3.89
CA LYS A 582 -8.24 -30.29 3.05
C LYS A 582 -6.91 -30.46 3.78
N CYS A 583 -6.43 -29.42 4.46
CA CYS A 583 -5.23 -29.55 5.30
C CYS A 583 -5.37 -30.72 6.29
N THR A 584 -6.53 -30.82 6.96
CA THR A 584 -6.81 -31.91 7.91
C THR A 584 -6.80 -33.29 7.24
N LEU A 585 -7.38 -33.42 6.04
CA LEU A 585 -7.40 -34.67 5.28
C LEU A 585 -6.00 -35.13 4.84
N GLU A 586 -5.10 -34.19 4.56
CA GLU A 586 -3.69 -34.45 4.22
C GLU A 586 -2.76 -34.55 5.44
N GLY A 587 -3.31 -34.38 6.66
CA GLY A 587 -2.53 -34.43 7.90
C GLY A 587 -1.63 -33.20 8.14
N VAL A 588 -1.98 -32.07 7.52
CA VAL A 588 -1.28 -30.78 7.58
C VAL A 588 -1.96 -29.88 8.63
N GLU A 589 -1.18 -29.31 9.56
CA GLU A 589 -1.67 -28.35 10.56
C GLU A 589 -1.39 -26.92 10.10
N ALA A 590 -2.41 -26.22 9.59
CA ALA A 590 -2.27 -24.90 8.96
C ALA A 590 -1.64 -23.84 9.88
N GLU A 591 -1.99 -23.85 11.16
CA GLU A 591 -1.50 -22.94 12.18
C GLU A 591 0.01 -23.03 12.37
N THR A 592 0.57 -24.24 12.27
CA THR A 592 2.01 -24.47 12.40
C THR A 592 2.79 -23.81 11.25
N PHE A 593 2.26 -23.86 10.02
CA PHE A 593 2.85 -23.17 8.88
C PHE A 593 2.72 -21.65 9.01
N LEU A 594 1.57 -21.15 9.48
CA LEU A 594 1.39 -19.72 9.72
C LEU A 594 2.38 -19.22 10.79
N GLU A 595 2.52 -19.90 11.93
CA GLU A 595 3.46 -19.48 12.98
C GLU A 595 4.93 -19.54 12.56
N ASN A 596 5.29 -20.45 11.64
CA ASN A 596 6.64 -20.55 11.10
C ASN A 596 6.90 -19.63 9.88
N ASN A 597 5.94 -18.79 9.47
CA ASN A 597 6.02 -17.98 8.24
C ASN A 597 6.28 -18.85 6.98
N ASP A 598 5.69 -20.05 6.91
CA ASP A 598 5.94 -21.05 5.87
C ASP A 598 4.74 -21.27 4.93
N SER A 599 3.97 -20.22 4.67
CA SER A 599 2.74 -20.30 3.87
C SER A 599 2.97 -20.81 2.44
N TYR A 600 4.15 -20.57 1.85
CA TYR A 600 4.49 -21.04 0.50
C TYR A 600 4.52 -22.55 0.40
N THR A 601 5.13 -23.22 1.37
CA THR A 601 5.25 -24.67 1.39
C THR A 601 3.87 -25.30 1.50
N LEU A 602 3.03 -24.81 2.43
CA LEU A 602 1.64 -25.27 2.57
C LEU A 602 0.87 -25.14 1.26
N PHE A 603 0.85 -23.96 0.64
CA PHE A 603 0.07 -23.76 -0.58
C PHE A 603 0.65 -24.44 -1.82
N SER A 604 1.95 -24.74 -1.84
CA SER A 604 2.57 -25.46 -2.94
C SER A 604 2.24 -26.95 -2.93
N ASP A 605 2.17 -27.53 -1.73
CA ASP A 605 2.00 -28.98 -1.55
C ASP A 605 0.52 -29.38 -1.46
N LEU A 606 -0.33 -28.53 -0.88
CA LEU A 606 -1.75 -28.82 -0.67
C LEU A 606 -2.52 -28.90 -1.99
N ASP A 607 -3.25 -30.00 -2.21
CA ASP A 607 -4.11 -30.23 -3.39
C ASP A 607 -3.38 -29.91 -4.72
N ASP A 608 -2.13 -30.39 -4.83
CA ASP A 608 -1.22 -30.18 -5.97
C ASP A 608 -1.06 -28.69 -6.36
N GLY A 609 -1.09 -27.79 -5.38
CA GLY A 609 -0.94 -26.35 -5.59
C GLY A 609 -2.21 -25.66 -6.07
N ALA A 610 -3.40 -26.23 -5.91
CA ALA A 610 -4.65 -25.63 -6.37
C ALA A 610 -4.93 -24.23 -5.79
N TYR A 611 -4.39 -23.94 -4.60
CA TYR A 611 -4.60 -22.69 -3.87
C TYR A 611 -3.51 -21.65 -4.09
N ILE A 612 -2.36 -22.02 -4.66
CA ILE A 612 -1.29 -21.05 -4.94
C ILE A 612 -1.60 -20.25 -6.20
N VAL A 613 -1.28 -18.96 -6.18
CA VAL A 613 -1.48 -18.07 -7.33
C VAL A 613 -0.13 -17.80 -7.98
N LYS A 614 0.11 -18.36 -9.16
CA LYS A 614 1.33 -18.13 -9.95
C LYS A 614 0.98 -17.42 -11.26
N THR A 615 1.31 -16.14 -11.35
CA THR A 615 1.15 -15.34 -12.58
C THR A 615 2.46 -15.23 -13.37
N GLY A 616 3.59 -15.56 -12.74
CA GLY A 616 4.92 -15.14 -13.18
C GLY A 616 5.09 -13.61 -13.16
N LEU A 617 6.29 -13.14 -13.51
CA LEU A 617 6.61 -11.71 -13.51
C LEU A 617 5.70 -10.90 -14.44
N THR A 618 4.81 -10.06 -13.91
CA THR A 618 3.80 -9.38 -14.74
C THR A 618 4.36 -8.23 -15.56
N GLY A 619 5.51 -7.68 -15.15
CA GLY A 619 6.11 -6.48 -15.76
C GLY A 619 5.48 -5.16 -15.28
N THR A 620 4.69 -5.21 -14.21
CA THR A 620 4.12 -4.04 -13.53
C THR A 620 4.24 -4.20 -12.01
N ASN A 621 4.02 -3.15 -11.25
CA ASN A 621 3.88 -3.22 -9.80
C ASN A 621 3.07 -2.02 -9.32
N VAL A 622 1.90 -2.29 -8.75
CA VAL A 622 1.03 -1.31 -8.09
C VAL A 622 0.57 -1.86 -6.73
N MET A 623 1.47 -2.55 -6.01
CA MET A 623 1.22 -3.20 -4.72
C MET A 623 0.31 -4.44 -4.83
N ASP A 624 -0.46 -4.75 -3.79
CA ASP A 624 -1.31 -5.93 -3.70
C ASP A 624 -2.78 -5.66 -4.08
N ILE A 625 -3.48 -6.72 -4.49
CA ILE A 625 -4.93 -6.73 -4.69
C ILE A 625 -5.52 -7.89 -3.88
N GLN A 626 -6.61 -7.60 -3.17
CA GLN A 626 -7.41 -8.59 -2.47
C GLN A 626 -8.83 -8.61 -3.06
N ALA A 627 -9.39 -9.81 -3.18
CA ALA A 627 -10.78 -10.02 -3.57
C ALA A 627 -11.41 -11.05 -2.64
N LEU A 628 -12.49 -10.65 -1.96
CA LEU A 628 -13.36 -11.52 -1.16
C LEU A 628 -14.68 -11.69 -1.90
N ILE A 629 -15.11 -12.92 -2.12
CA ILE A 629 -16.42 -13.22 -2.68
C ILE A 629 -17.26 -13.97 -1.63
N VAL A 630 -18.49 -13.50 -1.41
CA VAL A 630 -19.48 -14.13 -0.55
C VAL A 630 -20.75 -14.40 -1.38
N ARG A 631 -21.02 -15.67 -1.70
CA ARG A 631 -22.22 -16.09 -2.44
C ARG A 631 -23.17 -16.86 -1.53
N PRO A 632 -24.49 -16.59 -1.57
CA PRO A 632 -25.44 -17.52 -0.96
C PRO A 632 -25.34 -18.88 -1.67
N ARG A 633 -25.29 -19.98 -0.92
CA ARG A 633 -25.47 -21.33 -1.49
C ARG A 633 -26.92 -21.48 -1.92
N ASN A 634 -27.19 -22.20 -3.02
CA ASN A 634 -28.57 -22.55 -3.32
C ASN A 634 -29.05 -23.52 -2.24
N LEU A 635 -30.35 -23.45 -1.91
CA LEU A 635 -30.95 -24.36 -0.94
C LEU A 635 -30.90 -25.83 -1.40
N ASP A 636 -30.65 -26.07 -2.69
CA ASP A 636 -30.48 -27.39 -3.28
C ASP A 636 -29.03 -27.92 -3.19
N ASP A 637 -28.06 -27.08 -2.81
CA ASP A 637 -26.63 -27.41 -2.65
C ASP A 637 -26.24 -27.76 -1.18
N LEU A 638 -27.20 -27.69 -0.25
CA LEU A 638 -27.08 -28.00 1.18
C LEU A 638 -27.88 -29.25 1.51
#